data_AF-A0A6J4V9B0-F1
#
_entry.id   AF-A0A6J4V9B0-F1
#
_cell.length_a   1.000
_cell.length_b   1.000
_cell.length_c   1.000
_cell.angle_alpha   90.00
_cell.angle_beta   90.00
_cell.angle_gamma   90.00
#
_symmetry.space_group_name_H-M   'P 1'
#
loop_
_entity.id
_entity.type
_entity.pdbx_description
1 polymer ?
#
loop_
_entity_poly.entity_id
_entity_poly.type
_entity_poly.pdbx_seq_one_letter_code
_entity_poly.pdbx_strand_id
1 'polypeptide(L)'
;MGSQTLCLLTTGLSLFYSYGPVMAQMIGPQPQQGKLQRQAGAQGIATRGTVPGLYYDPSGELSPSLSQLQPAEQSGSFRVPAQYQSRTRRAMGYDPSRAWAKGSTPDKMLKIGDLQQSKYFNIGQMTLRGIAAKSGTPIEQVPLDQVALIRNMTVEELFRAYPQMRNVPLKEIPFLVRTMAEAVQNPQRLRQKVLEVSQKAVLQELGQNSALAGIPVLQLAQGDWGDNFSQLQQSQLQRIVRDYPEISQLPIDKAFPIINGVIAGDWQTVSRQALRKGLDLTGEELFKAVPELRKMPLGALPIKDLSIASLPGIVDRPLQTLPNIAGKYVSELPGLSQTPVNKLPINFALSALMGDLFGRLDVAYAGAVETPVVNVATGGTKDQKFKPEPCHEKRCAHFELDNADGGGPPGSLSGKAWVEGKAQKVEGGKGMLRAINGGKEPTGIPVWGTDEPITLSLEDIQEGGNGKPATARVQANFQFCIEVPIAGKQCSPHFIPIPTPWQVQEGGLMLVASTGQPPAFLRRERDRIQSEYESQYGGGPECDPGAAVLATSTPPLVASRGKLPTGNVAQQNTQRYLARIAVGESGGGRNLGPNPETGAYGEYQFTLESRQSIMNRYPHLDPWSQNKQMRDKAAVAWIGLYSRERGVDILGAIQQGNFQLADRMLGRNQFTSLPGGAEQHVLWSHPANHERYGPVGKGAPLLAAAQPQCVGVPSSSAQVVKAGPINQRIRQAAARSYRMDTSAGPDGGNNACLWSVNKVLAKAGVAPLGSAAANNYVYVPFAEAALAAGRGKEIGQRFAKAGDIVIAKGQAHIGICMDTGCNTVLSNSSSTATFKWQSDVNFQGSYDRYGGTSKIYRIIK
;
A
#
# COMPACT_ATOMS: atom_id res chain seq x y z
N MET A 1 -36.90 -7.23 63.65
CA MET A 1 -35.69 -6.50 63.19
C MET A 1 -34.84 -7.48 62.38
N GLY A 2 -34.56 -7.20 61.11
CA GLY A 2 -33.68 -8.05 60.30
C GLY A 2 -33.77 -7.83 58.78
N SER A 3 -32.60 -7.87 58.13
CA SER A 3 -32.28 -8.14 56.72
C SER A 3 -32.86 -7.31 55.56
N GLN A 4 -31.91 -6.78 54.77
CA GLN A 4 -31.67 -6.91 53.31
C GLN A 4 -32.78 -7.31 52.31
N THR A 5 -32.50 -7.02 51.02
CA THR A 5 -33.13 -7.49 49.76
C THR A 5 -34.17 -6.49 49.23
N LEU A 6 -34.37 -6.15 47.94
CA LEU A 6 -33.72 -6.21 46.61
C LEU A 6 -34.89 -5.96 45.61
N CYS A 7 -34.69 -5.31 44.46
CA CYS A 7 -35.65 -5.29 43.30
C CYS A 7 -37.03 -4.62 43.55
N LEU A 8 -37.70 -3.94 42.61
CA LEU A 8 -37.95 -4.26 41.19
C LEU A 8 -38.36 -3.02 40.38
N LEU A 9 -38.17 -3.08 39.05
CA LEU A 9 -38.70 -2.18 38.03
C LEU A 9 -39.88 -2.86 37.32
N THR A 10 -41.08 -2.25 37.32
CA THR A 10 -42.29 -2.48 36.46
C THR A 10 -43.48 -1.72 37.11
N THR A 11 -44.52 -1.15 36.48
CA THR A 11 -45.09 -1.21 35.09
C THR A 11 -46.14 -0.10 34.88
N GLY A 12 -46.58 0.12 33.63
CA GLY A 12 -47.82 0.85 33.25
C GLY A 12 -47.55 2.10 32.41
N LEU A 13 -47.80 2.20 31.09
CA LEU A 13 -48.63 1.47 30.12
C LEU A 13 -50.14 1.75 30.16
N SER A 14 -50.61 2.65 29.27
CA SER A 14 -51.94 2.78 28.64
C SER A 14 -51.98 4.10 27.85
N LEU A 15 -52.62 4.26 26.68
CA LEU A 15 -53.40 3.32 25.85
C LEU A 15 -53.37 3.77 24.37
N PHE A 16 -53.76 2.88 23.46
CA PHE A 16 -53.75 3.06 22.00
C PHE A 16 -54.93 3.90 21.48
N TYR A 17 -54.78 4.50 20.30
CA TYR A 17 -55.85 4.53 19.30
C TYR A 17 -55.29 4.31 17.89
N SER A 18 -56.02 3.55 17.08
CA SER A 18 -55.62 3.06 15.76
C SER A 18 -56.50 3.64 14.66
N TYR A 19 -55.90 3.97 13.50
CA TYR A 19 -56.61 4.01 12.22
C TYR A 19 -55.69 3.54 11.08
N GLY A 20 -56.29 2.84 10.11
CA GLY A 20 -55.63 2.22 8.97
C GLY A 20 -55.32 3.18 7.80
N PRO A 21 -54.87 2.63 6.66
CA PRO A 21 -54.04 3.34 5.70
C PRO A 21 -54.80 4.25 4.73
N VAL A 22 -54.15 5.34 4.32
CA VAL A 22 -54.52 6.12 3.14
C VAL A 22 -53.37 6.05 2.13
N MET A 23 -53.65 5.46 0.97
CA MET A 23 -52.77 5.48 -0.20
C MET A 23 -52.77 6.89 -0.81
N ALA A 24 -51.63 7.57 -0.77
CA ALA A 24 -51.43 8.83 -1.50
C ALA A 24 -50.49 8.59 -2.69
N GLN A 25 -51.06 8.49 -3.89
CA GLN A 25 -50.30 8.50 -5.13
C GLN A 25 -49.68 9.89 -5.33
N MET A 26 -48.35 9.98 -5.47
CA MET A 26 -47.71 11.17 -6.05
C MET A 26 -47.20 10.84 -7.45
N ILE A 27 -47.91 11.38 -8.44
CA ILE A 27 -47.57 11.32 -9.86
C ILE A 27 -46.40 12.28 -10.10
N GLY A 28 -45.19 11.75 -10.28
CA GLY A 28 -44.04 12.48 -10.80
C GLY A 28 -43.97 12.38 -12.33
N PRO A 29 -43.61 13.45 -13.06
CA PRO A 29 -43.63 13.44 -14.53
C PRO A 29 -42.53 12.56 -15.12
N GLN A 30 -42.88 11.78 -16.15
CA GLN A 30 -41.92 10.99 -16.93
C GLN A 30 -40.92 11.87 -17.68
N PRO A 31 -39.61 11.64 -17.58
CA PRO A 31 -38.67 12.01 -18.63
C PRO A 31 -38.89 11.11 -19.84
N GLN A 32 -39.16 11.69 -21.01
CA GLN A 32 -39.47 10.94 -22.22
C GLN A 32 -38.28 10.08 -22.70
N GLN A 33 -38.59 8.87 -23.18
CA GLN A 33 -37.64 8.00 -23.87
C GLN A 33 -37.29 8.56 -25.26
N GLY A 34 -36.29 9.44 -25.32
CA GLY A 34 -35.66 9.85 -26.57
C GLY A 34 -34.78 8.73 -27.13
N LYS A 35 -35.24 8.04 -28.18
CA LYS A 35 -34.41 7.07 -28.92
C LYS A 35 -33.26 7.79 -29.63
N LEU A 36 -32.02 7.58 -29.16
CA LEU A 36 -30.82 7.75 -29.97
C LEU A 36 -30.07 6.41 -30.05
N GLN A 37 -30.30 5.69 -31.14
CA GLN A 37 -29.60 4.44 -31.43
C GLN A 37 -28.22 4.72 -32.04
N ARG A 38 -27.21 3.99 -31.55
CA ARG A 38 -25.98 3.59 -32.26
C ARG A 38 -25.07 4.72 -32.79
N GLN A 39 -23.93 4.92 -32.13
CA GLN A 39 -22.63 4.37 -32.58
C GLN A 39 -21.50 4.82 -31.64
N ALA A 40 -21.08 3.92 -30.74
CA ALA A 40 -19.79 3.99 -30.07
C ALA A 40 -19.20 2.58 -30.11
N GLY A 41 -18.03 2.43 -30.73
CA GLY A 41 -17.40 1.13 -30.97
C GLY A 41 -17.01 0.44 -29.66
N ALA A 42 -17.31 -0.85 -29.54
CA ALA A 42 -16.86 -1.66 -28.41
C ALA A 42 -15.34 -1.91 -28.54
N GLN A 43 -14.53 -1.12 -27.83
CA GLN A 43 -13.18 -1.49 -27.44
C GLN A 43 -13.05 -1.32 -25.93
N GLY A 44 -13.08 -2.45 -25.23
CA GLY A 44 -13.25 -2.49 -23.78
C GLY A 44 -11.99 -2.09 -23.01
N ILE A 45 -12.12 -1.08 -22.16
CA ILE A 45 -11.15 -0.81 -21.09
C ILE A 45 -11.40 -1.81 -19.96
N ALA A 46 -10.78 -2.99 -20.05
CA ALA A 46 -10.78 -3.98 -18.98
C ALA A 46 -9.58 -3.75 -18.04
N THR A 47 -9.86 -3.19 -16.85
CA THR A 47 -8.89 -2.92 -15.79
C THR A 47 -8.40 -4.22 -15.13
N ARG A 48 -7.08 -4.39 -14.98
CA ARG A 48 -6.46 -5.60 -14.40
C ARG A 48 -6.56 -5.62 -12.87
N GLY A 49 -7.57 -6.30 -12.33
CA GLY A 49 -7.48 -6.99 -11.03
C GLY A 49 -6.89 -8.40 -11.24
N THR A 50 -6.00 -8.87 -10.36
CA THR A 50 -5.19 -10.10 -10.61
C THR A 50 -5.62 -11.34 -9.84
N VAL A 51 -6.84 -11.35 -9.30
CA VAL A 51 -7.43 -12.51 -8.60
C VAL A 51 -8.63 -13.04 -9.39
N PRO A 52 -8.69 -14.34 -9.75
CA PRO A 52 -9.86 -14.92 -10.42
C PRO A 52 -11.13 -14.69 -9.59
N GLY A 53 -12.20 -14.19 -10.21
CA GLY A 53 -13.48 -13.95 -9.52
C GLY A 53 -13.63 -12.59 -8.82
N LEU A 54 -12.60 -11.75 -8.85
CA LEU A 54 -12.69 -10.34 -8.49
C LEU A 54 -12.91 -9.51 -9.77
N TYR A 55 -14.06 -8.85 -9.87
CA TYR A 55 -14.46 -8.08 -11.04
C TYR A 55 -14.51 -6.59 -10.71
N TYR A 56 -13.97 -5.77 -11.63
CA TYR A 56 -14.23 -4.35 -11.63
C TYR A 56 -15.68 -4.13 -12.07
N ASP A 57 -16.48 -3.42 -11.27
CA ASP A 57 -17.89 -3.13 -11.58
C ASP A 57 -18.00 -2.18 -12.80
N PRO A 58 -18.49 -2.64 -13.96
CA PRO A 58 -18.55 -1.82 -15.17
C PRO A 58 -19.80 -0.95 -15.24
N SER A 59 -20.71 -1.02 -14.25
CA SER A 59 -21.97 -0.26 -14.23
C SER A 59 -21.77 1.26 -14.18
N GLY A 60 -20.58 1.73 -13.80
CA GLY A 60 -20.24 3.14 -13.74
C GLY A 60 -20.66 3.84 -12.45
N GLU A 61 -21.15 3.10 -11.44
CA GLU A 61 -21.20 3.62 -10.06
C GLU A 61 -19.77 3.92 -9.60
N LEU A 62 -19.41 5.20 -9.67
CA LEU A 62 -18.24 5.73 -8.99
C LEU A 62 -18.39 5.43 -7.50
N SER A 63 -17.41 4.77 -6.89
CA SER A 63 -17.38 4.58 -5.43
C SER A 63 -17.60 5.95 -4.77
N PRO A 64 -18.62 6.11 -3.89
CA PRO A 64 -18.95 7.39 -3.30
C PRO A 64 -17.71 8.10 -2.76
N SER A 65 -17.60 9.38 -3.05
CA SER A 65 -16.54 10.22 -2.48
C SER A 65 -16.70 10.31 -0.96
N LEU A 66 -15.66 10.75 -0.25
CA LEU A 66 -15.70 10.82 1.22
C LEU A 66 -16.77 11.79 1.77
N SER A 67 -17.29 12.71 0.94
CA SER A 67 -18.45 13.57 1.23
C SER A 67 -19.83 12.98 0.86
N GLN A 68 -19.87 11.82 0.19
CA GLN A 68 -21.10 11.09 -0.18
C GLN A 68 -21.36 9.86 0.69
N LEU A 69 -20.39 9.47 1.53
CA LEU A 69 -20.56 8.39 2.50
C LEU A 69 -21.55 8.76 3.62
N GLN A 70 -22.09 7.75 4.30
CA GLN A 70 -23.02 7.96 5.41
C GLN A 70 -22.40 8.89 6.47
N PRO A 71 -23.10 9.97 6.86
CA PRO A 71 -22.63 10.89 7.88
C PRO A 71 -22.78 10.30 9.28
N ALA A 72 -22.00 10.82 10.24
CA ALA A 72 -22.07 10.43 11.63
C ALA A 72 -23.46 10.70 12.24
N GLU A 73 -24.11 9.66 12.76
CA GLU A 73 -25.44 9.73 13.40
C GLU A 73 -25.42 10.52 14.73
N GLN A 74 -24.23 10.69 15.32
CA GLN A 74 -24.00 11.38 16.58
C GLN A 74 -22.78 12.30 16.46
N SER A 75 -22.81 13.42 17.19
CA SER A 75 -21.64 14.28 17.41
C SER A 75 -20.58 13.55 18.24
N GLY A 76 -19.33 13.95 18.12
CA GLY A 76 -18.26 13.39 18.95
C GLY A 76 -16.97 14.18 18.88
N SER A 77 -16.06 13.89 19.79
CA SER A 77 -14.73 14.47 19.78
C SER A 77 -13.70 13.48 20.34
N PHE A 78 -12.46 13.64 19.88
CA PHE A 78 -11.28 13.02 20.45
C PHE A 78 -10.21 14.09 20.63
N ARG A 79 -9.68 14.20 21.85
CA ARG A 79 -8.61 15.14 22.19
C ARG A 79 -7.42 14.38 22.77
N VAL A 80 -6.24 14.58 22.19
CA VAL A 80 -4.99 14.08 22.80
C VAL A 80 -4.75 14.88 24.09
N PRO A 81 -4.55 14.23 25.26
CA PRO A 81 -4.26 14.94 26.50
C PRO A 81 -3.00 15.82 26.37
N ALA A 82 -3.03 17.02 26.95
CA ALA A 82 -2.03 18.06 26.73
C ALA A 82 -0.58 17.58 27.00
N GLN A 83 -0.39 16.75 28.04
CA GLN A 83 0.91 16.17 28.40
C GLN A 83 1.51 15.24 27.34
N TYR A 84 0.70 14.69 26.43
CA TYR A 84 1.15 13.80 25.35
C TYR A 84 1.20 14.49 23.98
N GLN A 85 0.49 15.60 23.79
CA GLN A 85 0.26 16.25 22.50
C GLN A 85 1.56 16.61 21.73
N SER A 86 2.64 16.97 22.41
CA SER A 86 3.95 17.24 21.78
C SER A 86 4.69 15.97 21.36
N ARG A 87 4.51 14.86 22.09
CA ARG A 87 5.09 13.55 21.77
C ARG A 87 4.33 12.89 20.63
N THR A 88 3.00 12.89 20.67
CA THR A 88 2.13 12.37 19.60
C THR A 88 2.37 13.12 18.28
N ARG A 89 2.45 14.46 18.29
CA ARG A 89 2.82 15.25 17.11
C ARG A 89 4.18 14.87 16.50
N ARG A 90 5.18 14.53 17.33
CA ARG A 90 6.49 14.06 16.83
C ARG A 90 6.46 12.62 16.31
N ALA A 91 5.66 11.73 16.93
CA ALA A 91 5.54 10.34 16.52
C ALA A 91 4.75 10.18 15.21
N MET A 92 3.71 11.00 15.01
CA MET A 92 2.79 10.90 13.88
C MET A 92 3.00 11.94 12.78
N GLY A 93 3.72 13.03 13.06
CA GLY A 93 3.86 14.18 12.16
C GLY A 93 2.69 15.18 12.19
N TYR A 94 1.60 14.89 12.91
CA TYR A 94 0.42 15.77 13.05
C TYR A 94 -0.31 15.57 14.38
N ASP A 95 -1.29 16.42 14.67
CA ASP A 95 -2.19 16.27 15.82
C ASP A 95 -3.47 15.49 15.42
N PRO A 96 -3.69 14.27 15.95
CA PRO A 96 -4.88 13.48 15.65
C PRO A 96 -6.12 13.90 16.46
N SER A 97 -6.04 14.94 17.29
CA SER A 97 -7.22 15.55 17.95
C SER A 97 -8.21 16.07 16.90
N ARG A 98 -9.50 15.80 17.07
CA ARG A 98 -10.57 16.15 16.12
C ARG A 98 -11.95 16.18 16.79
N ALA A 99 -12.90 16.87 16.19
CA ALA A 99 -14.30 16.86 16.61
C ALA A 99 -15.21 16.90 15.38
N TRP A 100 -16.43 16.41 15.53
CA TRP A 100 -17.43 16.39 14.48
C TRP A 100 -18.83 16.62 15.05
N ALA A 101 -19.64 17.35 14.30
CA ALA A 101 -21.07 17.47 14.53
C ALA A 101 -21.78 16.20 14.06
N LYS A 102 -22.98 15.92 14.58
CA LYS A 102 -23.93 15.01 13.93
C LYS A 102 -24.19 15.49 12.51
N GLY A 103 -24.30 14.56 11.57
CA GLY A 103 -24.38 14.87 10.14
C GLY A 103 -23.02 15.13 9.46
N SER A 104 -21.89 15.01 10.18
CA SER A 104 -20.56 15.13 9.55
C SER A 104 -20.22 13.91 8.72
N THR A 105 -19.86 14.13 7.45
CA THR A 105 -19.36 13.13 6.52
C THR A 105 -17.88 12.80 6.80
N PRO A 106 -17.38 11.61 6.43
CA PRO A 106 -15.99 11.20 6.69
C PRO A 106 -14.91 12.18 6.24
N ASP A 107 -15.11 12.93 5.15
CA ASP A 107 -14.16 13.98 4.71
C ASP A 107 -13.98 15.13 5.72
N LYS A 108 -14.98 15.37 6.57
CA LYS A 108 -14.96 16.36 7.67
C LYS A 108 -14.42 15.79 8.99
N MET A 109 -14.10 14.50 9.04
CA MET A 109 -13.63 13.78 10.23
C MET A 109 -12.19 13.28 10.07
N LEU A 110 -11.87 12.80 8.86
CA LEU A 110 -10.55 12.32 8.46
C LEU A 110 -9.60 13.49 8.18
N LYS A 111 -8.36 13.31 8.63
CA LYS A 111 -7.22 14.16 8.30
C LYS A 111 -6.33 13.47 7.27
N ILE A 112 -5.60 14.25 6.47
CA ILE A 112 -4.69 13.71 5.45
C ILE A 112 -3.65 12.77 6.07
N GLY A 113 -3.20 13.08 7.29
CA GLY A 113 -2.25 12.26 8.05
C GLY A 113 -2.78 10.87 8.37
N ASP A 114 -4.09 10.68 8.57
CA ASP A 114 -4.68 9.35 8.82
C ASP A 114 -4.57 8.48 7.57
N LEU A 115 -4.85 9.05 6.40
CA LEU A 115 -4.72 8.37 5.11
C LEU A 115 -3.26 8.09 4.74
N GLN A 116 -2.32 8.90 5.24
CA GLN A 116 -0.87 8.69 5.05
C GLN A 116 -0.28 7.60 5.97
N GLN A 117 -1.01 7.09 6.97
CA GLN A 117 -0.52 5.99 7.82
C GLN A 117 -0.42 4.66 7.06
N SER A 118 -1.21 4.48 6.00
CA SER A 118 -1.20 3.24 5.21
C SER A 118 -0.26 3.34 4.02
N LYS A 119 0.66 2.38 3.90
CA LYS A 119 1.51 2.21 2.71
C LYS A 119 0.72 1.94 1.41
N TYR A 120 -0.55 1.57 1.54
CA TYR A 120 -1.47 1.33 0.41
C TYR A 120 -2.12 2.62 -0.11
N PHE A 121 -2.09 3.74 0.64
CA PHE A 121 -2.70 5.02 0.28
C PHE A 121 -1.64 6.09 0.00
N ASN A 122 -1.22 6.21 -1.27
CA ASN A 122 -0.11 7.11 -1.63
C ASN A 122 -0.57 8.57 -1.87
N ILE A 123 -1.41 9.11 -0.97
CA ILE A 123 -1.98 10.47 -1.12
C ILE A 123 -0.91 11.56 -0.99
N GLY A 124 0.17 11.32 -0.23
CA GLY A 124 1.27 12.28 -0.07
C GLY A 124 1.95 12.70 -1.37
N GLN A 125 1.96 11.82 -2.39
CA GLN A 125 2.54 12.07 -3.72
C GLN A 125 1.58 12.76 -4.70
N MET A 126 0.29 12.89 -4.35
CA MET A 126 -0.66 13.62 -5.20
C MET A 126 -0.36 15.11 -5.21
N THR A 127 -0.77 15.80 -6.27
CA THR A 127 -0.72 17.27 -6.38
C THR A 127 -2.15 17.82 -6.39
N LEU A 128 -2.35 19.10 -6.06
CA LEU A 128 -3.71 19.68 -6.09
C LEU A 128 -4.29 19.64 -7.52
N ARG A 129 -3.46 19.86 -8.55
CA ARG A 129 -3.86 19.71 -9.96
C ARG A 129 -4.27 18.27 -10.28
N GLY A 130 -3.50 17.29 -9.81
CA GLY A 130 -3.80 15.86 -10.01
C GLY A 130 -5.09 15.41 -9.32
N ILE A 131 -5.43 16.01 -8.18
CA ILE A 131 -6.71 15.79 -7.49
C ILE A 131 -7.86 16.45 -8.26
N ALA A 132 -7.72 17.74 -8.61
CA ALA A 132 -8.76 18.49 -9.29
C ALA A 132 -9.09 17.91 -10.69
N ALA A 133 -8.08 17.42 -11.41
CA ALA A 133 -8.29 16.67 -12.66
C ALA A 133 -9.11 15.38 -12.47
N LYS A 134 -9.01 14.71 -11.31
CA LYS A 134 -9.80 13.51 -10.99
C LYS A 134 -11.24 13.83 -10.58
N SER A 135 -11.48 14.99 -9.96
CA SER A 135 -12.81 15.52 -9.63
C SER A 135 -13.49 16.26 -10.79
N GLY A 136 -12.79 16.55 -11.88
CA GLY A 136 -13.31 17.31 -13.02
C GLY A 136 -13.36 18.83 -12.78
N THR A 137 -12.56 19.34 -11.84
CA THR A 137 -12.53 20.76 -11.46
C THR A 137 -11.29 21.44 -12.07
N PRO A 138 -11.43 22.52 -12.87
CA PRO A 138 -10.28 23.29 -13.33
C PRO A 138 -9.72 24.13 -12.17
N ILE A 139 -8.58 23.72 -11.61
CA ILE A 139 -8.07 24.31 -10.36
C ILE A 139 -7.55 25.74 -10.54
N GLU A 140 -6.98 26.03 -11.71
CA GLU A 140 -6.22 27.25 -12.03
C GLU A 140 -7.07 28.52 -11.93
N GLN A 141 -8.39 28.39 -12.11
CA GLN A 141 -9.37 29.48 -12.04
C GLN A 141 -10.03 29.62 -10.66
N VAL A 142 -9.80 28.70 -9.73
CA VAL A 142 -10.42 28.75 -8.40
C VAL A 142 -9.85 29.92 -7.59
N PRO A 143 -10.71 30.81 -7.04
CA PRO A 143 -10.29 31.89 -6.13
C PRO A 143 -9.59 31.37 -4.87
N LEU A 144 -8.58 32.09 -4.38
CA LEU A 144 -7.76 31.68 -3.24
C LEU A 144 -8.57 31.51 -1.93
N ASP A 145 -9.63 32.29 -1.74
CA ASP A 145 -10.53 32.22 -0.58
C ASP A 145 -11.45 31.00 -0.62
N GLN A 146 -11.76 30.48 -1.81
CA GLN A 146 -12.55 29.25 -1.97
C GLN A 146 -11.72 27.99 -1.68
N VAL A 147 -10.39 28.05 -1.83
CA VAL A 147 -9.49 26.94 -1.49
C VAL A 147 -9.19 26.96 0.02
N ALA A 148 -10.00 26.22 0.80
CA ALA A 148 -9.88 26.15 2.26
C ALA A 148 -8.44 25.89 2.75
N LEU A 149 -7.70 24.96 2.13
CA LEU A 149 -6.28 24.74 2.41
C LEU A 149 -5.45 26.05 2.40
N ILE A 150 -5.62 26.90 1.39
CA ILE A 150 -4.87 28.16 1.23
C ILE A 150 -5.42 29.24 2.15
N ARG A 151 -6.76 29.41 2.19
CA ARG A 151 -7.44 30.33 3.10
C ARG A 151 -6.99 30.14 4.56
N ASN A 152 -6.77 28.89 4.95
CA ASN A 152 -6.42 28.47 6.31
C ASN A 152 -4.89 28.41 6.57
N MET A 153 -4.03 28.67 5.58
CA MET A 153 -2.58 28.85 5.80
C MET A 153 -2.31 30.21 6.44
N THR A 154 -1.30 30.30 7.30
CA THR A 154 -0.79 31.62 7.73
C THR A 154 0.18 32.22 6.72
N VAL A 155 0.43 33.53 6.79
CA VAL A 155 1.45 34.20 5.94
C VAL A 155 2.83 33.55 6.13
N GLU A 156 3.23 33.19 7.36
CA GLU A 156 4.49 32.47 7.62
C GLU A 156 4.48 31.03 7.05
N GLU A 157 3.35 30.33 7.05
CA GLU A 157 3.23 29.02 6.40
C GLU A 157 3.41 29.15 4.87
N LEU A 158 2.82 30.17 4.24
CA LEU A 158 3.04 30.48 2.83
C LEU A 158 4.51 30.87 2.54
N PHE A 159 5.13 31.70 3.37
CA PHE A 159 6.53 32.13 3.22
C PHE A 159 7.55 31.02 3.57
N ARG A 160 7.11 29.92 4.20
CA ARG A 160 7.88 28.66 4.29
C ARG A 160 7.74 27.82 3.03
N ALA A 161 6.55 27.79 2.41
CA ALA A 161 6.37 27.17 1.11
C ALA A 161 7.15 27.93 0.01
N TYR A 162 7.26 29.26 0.13
CA TYR A 162 7.96 30.15 -0.82
C TYR A 162 9.04 31.01 -0.13
N PRO A 163 10.20 30.44 0.23
CA PRO A 163 11.27 31.17 0.92
C PRO A 163 11.74 32.43 0.19
N GLN A 164 11.69 32.43 -1.15
CA GLN A 164 12.07 33.59 -1.97
C GLN A 164 11.18 34.83 -1.69
N MET A 165 9.92 34.65 -1.31
CA MET A 165 9.01 35.76 -1.03
C MET A 165 9.43 36.60 0.17
N ARG A 166 10.32 36.10 1.04
CA ARG A 166 10.88 36.88 2.17
C ARG A 166 11.65 38.12 1.72
N ASN A 167 12.35 38.01 0.60
CA ASN A 167 13.34 39.01 0.17
C ASN A 167 12.93 39.79 -1.09
N VAL A 168 11.81 39.44 -1.73
CA VAL A 168 11.27 40.26 -2.83
C VAL A 168 10.55 41.50 -2.29
N PRO A 169 10.58 42.63 -3.03
CA PRO A 169 9.73 43.79 -2.79
C PRO A 169 8.23 43.43 -2.69
N LEU A 170 7.50 44.10 -1.79
CA LEU A 170 6.06 43.87 -1.60
C LEU A 170 5.24 44.10 -2.87
N LYS A 171 5.67 45.00 -3.79
CA LYS A 171 5.05 45.18 -5.12
C LYS A 171 4.89 43.89 -5.93
N GLU A 172 5.73 42.88 -5.67
CA GLU A 172 5.72 41.58 -6.35
C GLU A 172 4.79 40.55 -5.67
N ILE A 173 4.14 40.91 -4.54
CA ILE A 173 3.27 40.04 -3.75
C ILE A 173 1.85 40.64 -3.70
N PRO A 174 0.96 40.34 -4.67
CA PRO A 174 -0.28 41.10 -4.90
C PRO A 174 -1.22 41.24 -3.70
N PHE A 175 -1.35 40.19 -2.88
CA PHE A 175 -2.21 40.24 -1.69
C PHE A 175 -1.63 41.17 -0.61
N LEU A 176 -0.30 41.20 -0.43
CA LEU A 176 0.32 42.16 0.49
C LEU A 176 0.20 43.57 -0.05
N VAL A 177 0.42 43.83 -1.35
CA VAL A 177 0.18 45.17 -1.94
C VAL A 177 -1.23 45.67 -1.61
N ARG A 178 -2.26 44.84 -1.82
CA ARG A 178 -3.66 45.17 -1.52
C ARG A 178 -3.88 45.44 -0.04
N THR A 179 -3.35 44.60 0.84
CA THR A 179 -3.44 44.77 2.31
C THR A 179 -2.78 46.07 2.77
N MET A 180 -1.60 46.39 2.23
CA MET A 180 -0.87 47.62 2.53
C MET A 180 -1.62 48.85 1.98
N ALA A 181 -2.18 48.76 0.77
CA ALA A 181 -3.00 49.82 0.17
C ALA A 181 -4.28 50.07 0.98
N GLU A 182 -4.99 49.03 1.41
CA GLU A 182 -6.15 49.13 2.29
C GLU A 182 -5.78 49.75 3.65
N ALA A 183 -4.64 49.37 4.24
CA ALA A 183 -4.15 49.94 5.49
C ALA A 183 -3.74 51.42 5.40
N VAL A 184 -3.26 51.87 4.23
CA VAL A 184 -2.89 53.27 3.98
C VAL A 184 -4.10 54.12 3.61
N GLN A 185 -4.95 53.63 2.69
CA GLN A 185 -6.09 54.39 2.15
C GLN A 185 -7.30 54.38 3.09
N ASN A 186 -7.57 53.27 3.77
CA ASN A 186 -8.75 53.08 4.60
C ASN A 186 -8.40 52.52 5.99
N PRO A 187 -7.57 53.21 6.80
CA PRO A 187 -7.17 52.75 8.14
C PRO A 187 -8.36 52.59 9.12
N GLN A 188 -9.55 53.07 8.77
CA GLN A 188 -10.79 52.80 9.52
C GLN A 188 -11.63 51.62 8.97
N ARG A 189 -11.45 51.16 7.72
CA ARG A 189 -12.09 49.89 7.28
C ARG A 189 -11.40 48.67 7.87
N LEU A 190 -10.09 48.72 8.07
CA LEU A 190 -9.40 47.70 8.85
C LEU A 190 -9.78 47.73 10.34
N ARG A 191 -10.35 48.84 10.86
CA ARG A 191 -11.05 48.84 12.16
C ARG A 191 -12.42 48.16 12.02
N GLN A 192 -12.41 46.87 11.71
CA GLN A 192 -13.58 46.01 11.84
C GLN A 192 -14.11 46.10 13.27
N LYS A 193 -15.42 45.84 13.41
CA LYS A 193 -16.19 45.99 14.66
C LYS A 193 -15.46 45.24 15.80
N VAL A 194 -15.44 45.82 17.01
CA VAL A 194 -14.68 45.22 18.11
C VAL A 194 -15.48 44.08 18.72
N LEU A 195 -14.98 42.83 18.61
CA LEU A 195 -15.54 41.66 19.30
C LEU A 195 -15.81 41.97 20.78
N GLU A 196 -17.03 41.67 21.23
CA GLU A 196 -17.44 41.81 22.62
C GLU A 196 -16.57 40.94 23.54
N VAL A 197 -16.49 41.27 24.83
CA VAL A 197 -15.73 40.49 25.82
C VAL A 197 -16.21 39.02 25.86
N SER A 198 -17.53 38.82 25.76
CA SER A 198 -18.17 37.50 25.72
C SER A 198 -17.78 36.70 24.47
N GLN A 199 -17.75 37.35 23.30
CA GLN A 199 -17.36 36.76 22.02
C GLN A 199 -15.86 36.41 22.00
N LYS A 200 -15.01 37.31 22.52
CA LYS A 200 -13.56 37.07 22.69
C LYS A 200 -13.29 35.86 23.57
N ALA A 201 -13.96 35.75 24.72
CA ALA A 201 -13.80 34.63 25.65
C ALA A 201 -14.16 33.28 25.00
N VAL A 202 -15.32 33.19 24.34
CA VAL A 202 -15.75 31.96 23.65
C VAL A 202 -14.78 31.56 22.54
N LEU A 203 -14.34 32.51 21.70
CA LEU A 203 -13.38 32.22 20.63
C LEU A 203 -12.01 31.79 21.19
N GLN A 204 -11.55 32.38 22.30
CA GLN A 204 -10.27 32.00 22.95
C GLN A 204 -10.34 30.63 23.62
N GLU A 205 -11.45 30.31 24.28
CA GLU A 205 -11.68 29.01 24.91
C GLU A 205 -11.70 27.89 23.87
N LEU A 206 -12.53 28.06 22.83
CA LEU A 206 -12.70 27.06 21.77
C LEU A 206 -11.44 26.97 20.88
N GLY A 207 -10.76 28.08 20.60
CA GLY A 207 -9.51 28.10 19.83
C GLY A 207 -8.33 27.39 20.51
N GLN A 208 -8.37 27.21 21.84
CA GLN A 208 -7.40 26.41 22.60
C GLN A 208 -7.72 24.91 22.61
N ASN A 209 -8.91 24.51 22.15
CA ASN A 209 -9.28 23.11 22.04
C ASN A 209 -8.70 22.50 20.76
N SER A 210 -7.64 21.71 20.88
CA SER A 210 -6.98 21.04 19.75
C SER A 210 -7.89 20.11 18.95
N ALA A 211 -9.02 19.65 19.52
CA ALA A 211 -10.02 18.89 18.77
C ALA A 211 -10.81 19.75 17.76
N LEU A 212 -10.92 21.06 18.00
CA LEU A 212 -11.64 21.98 17.13
C LEU A 212 -10.72 22.65 16.09
N ALA A 213 -9.41 22.46 16.18
CA ALA A 213 -8.45 23.05 15.25
C ALA A 213 -8.73 22.62 13.79
N GLY A 214 -8.72 23.58 12.88
CA GLY A 214 -9.13 23.40 11.47
C GLY A 214 -10.62 23.58 11.19
N ILE A 215 -11.50 23.57 12.20
CA ILE A 215 -12.96 23.66 12.00
C ILE A 215 -13.40 25.13 11.87
N PRO A 216 -14.08 25.55 10.78
CA PRO A 216 -14.54 26.92 10.60
C PRO A 216 -15.54 27.39 11.66
N VAL A 217 -15.46 28.67 12.06
CA VAL A 217 -16.41 29.27 13.03
C VAL A 217 -17.87 29.12 12.58
N LEU A 218 -18.14 29.20 11.28
CA LEU A 218 -19.46 28.93 10.67
C LEU A 218 -19.96 27.50 10.96
N GLN A 219 -19.09 26.50 10.80
CA GLN A 219 -19.44 25.10 11.03
C GLN A 219 -19.68 24.84 12.53
N LEU A 220 -18.90 25.49 13.41
CA LEU A 220 -19.16 25.43 14.85
C LEU A 220 -20.54 26.03 15.19
N ALA A 221 -20.89 27.19 14.63
CA ALA A 221 -22.16 27.88 14.88
C ALA A 221 -23.41 27.15 14.35
N GLN A 222 -23.27 26.35 13.30
CA GLN A 222 -24.38 25.68 12.59
C GLN A 222 -24.51 24.17 12.88
N GLY A 223 -23.44 23.50 13.30
CA GLY A 223 -23.47 22.06 13.56
C GLY A 223 -24.29 21.68 14.79
N ASP A 224 -24.85 20.46 14.78
CA ASP A 224 -25.37 19.79 15.97
C ASP A 224 -24.20 19.09 16.68
N TRP A 225 -23.74 19.68 17.79
CA TRP A 225 -22.59 19.19 18.56
C TRP A 225 -23.00 18.41 19.81
N GLY A 226 -24.30 18.19 20.04
CA GLY A 226 -24.80 17.66 21.32
C GLY A 226 -24.24 18.42 22.52
N ASP A 227 -23.89 17.70 23.58
CA ASP A 227 -23.38 18.29 24.83
C ASP A 227 -21.91 18.78 24.74
N ASN A 228 -21.27 18.75 23.57
CA ASN A 228 -19.89 19.26 23.42
C ASN A 228 -19.81 20.79 23.53
N PHE A 229 -20.91 21.52 23.32
CA PHE A 229 -20.99 22.97 23.50
C PHE A 229 -22.18 23.36 24.37
N SER A 230 -21.97 24.35 25.24
CA SER A 230 -23.06 24.99 25.97
C SER A 230 -23.94 25.83 25.05
N GLN A 231 -25.22 25.98 25.38
CA GLN A 231 -26.14 26.88 24.68
C GLN A 231 -25.60 28.33 24.59
N LEU A 232 -24.86 28.78 25.61
CA LEU A 232 -24.21 30.09 25.61
C LEU A 232 -23.14 30.17 24.52
N GLN A 233 -22.21 29.22 24.45
CA GLN A 233 -21.18 29.15 23.42
C GLN A 233 -21.80 29.10 22.02
N GLN A 234 -22.83 28.27 21.82
CA GLN A 234 -23.54 28.18 20.53
C GLN A 234 -24.18 29.52 20.13
N SER A 235 -24.87 30.19 21.06
CA SER A 235 -25.48 31.51 20.82
C SER A 235 -24.45 32.61 20.52
N GLN A 236 -23.24 32.49 21.05
CA GLN A 236 -22.15 33.44 20.81
C GLN A 236 -21.51 33.18 19.46
N LEU A 237 -21.23 31.91 19.10
CA LEU A 237 -20.77 31.53 17.77
C LEU A 237 -21.72 32.01 16.67
N GLN A 238 -23.04 31.85 16.85
CA GLN A 238 -24.04 32.34 15.90
C GLN A 238 -24.06 33.87 15.79
N ARG A 239 -23.93 34.60 16.91
CA ARG A 239 -23.76 36.06 16.89
C ARG A 239 -22.49 36.48 16.17
N ILE A 240 -21.39 35.77 16.42
CA ILE A 240 -20.09 36.03 15.79
C ILE A 240 -20.18 35.87 14.27
N VAL A 241 -20.76 34.77 13.78
CA VAL A 241 -20.95 34.53 12.34
C VAL A 241 -21.78 35.63 11.67
N ARG A 242 -22.84 36.09 12.33
CA ARG A 242 -23.72 37.15 11.84
C ARG A 242 -23.04 38.52 11.83
N ASP A 243 -22.30 38.84 12.89
CA ASP A 243 -21.74 40.17 13.11
C ASP A 243 -20.34 40.36 12.46
N TYR A 244 -19.65 39.26 12.14
CA TYR A 244 -18.29 39.20 11.59
C TYR A 244 -18.19 38.13 10.49
N PRO A 245 -18.88 38.30 9.33
CA PRO A 245 -18.86 37.32 8.24
C PRO A 245 -17.45 36.99 7.74
N GLU A 246 -16.50 37.93 7.83
CA GLU A 246 -15.09 37.78 7.45
C GLU A 246 -14.36 36.64 8.20
N ILE A 247 -14.72 36.35 9.45
CA ILE A 247 -14.08 35.27 10.23
C ILE A 247 -14.86 33.97 10.21
N SER A 248 -16.08 33.96 9.69
CA SER A 248 -16.96 32.79 9.65
C SER A 248 -16.31 31.58 8.94
N GLN A 249 -15.52 31.84 7.90
CA GLN A 249 -14.84 30.82 7.08
C GLN A 249 -13.46 30.40 7.61
N LEU A 250 -12.94 31.09 8.64
CA LEU A 250 -11.65 30.79 9.25
C LEU A 250 -11.78 29.69 10.32
N PRO A 251 -10.77 28.81 10.47
CA PRO A 251 -10.69 27.89 11.59
C PRO A 251 -10.70 28.61 12.93
N ILE A 252 -11.34 28.02 13.94
CA ILE A 252 -11.41 28.61 15.30
C ILE A 252 -10.02 28.85 15.93
N ASP A 253 -9.02 28.00 15.66
CA ASP A 253 -7.64 28.16 16.11
C ASP A 253 -6.87 29.25 15.34
N LYS A 254 -7.42 29.72 14.22
CA LYS A 254 -6.89 30.80 13.36
C LYS A 254 -7.74 32.07 13.38
N ALA A 255 -8.87 32.05 14.08
CA ALA A 255 -9.68 33.24 14.41
C ALA A 255 -8.98 34.17 15.42
N PHE A 256 -7.76 33.81 15.87
CA PHE A 256 -6.84 34.69 16.59
C PHE A 256 -5.41 34.62 16.00
N PRO A 257 -4.59 35.69 16.15
CA PRO A 257 -4.88 36.89 16.93
C PRO A 257 -5.65 37.97 16.13
N ILE A 258 -6.95 38.10 16.44
CA ILE A 258 -7.80 39.22 16.04
C ILE A 258 -7.89 40.16 17.24
N ILE A 259 -7.04 41.17 17.26
CA ILE A 259 -7.04 42.19 18.30
C ILE A 259 -7.99 43.30 17.84
N ASN A 260 -9.20 43.27 18.41
CA ASN A 260 -10.26 44.26 18.21
C ASN A 260 -10.86 44.29 16.79
N GLY A 261 -11.25 43.13 16.26
CA GLY A 261 -11.77 42.99 14.90
C GLY A 261 -10.67 43.02 13.84
N VAL A 262 -9.58 43.75 14.10
CA VAL A 262 -8.41 43.80 13.24
C VAL A 262 -7.49 42.61 13.50
N ILE A 263 -6.82 42.16 12.44
CA ILE A 263 -5.57 41.41 12.53
C ILE A 263 -4.66 42.07 13.56
N ALA A 264 -4.09 41.29 14.49
CA ALA A 264 -3.04 41.80 15.36
C ALA A 264 -1.88 42.37 14.53
N GLY A 265 -1.64 43.65 14.70
CA GLY A 265 -0.62 44.38 13.97
C GLY A 265 -0.69 45.83 14.39
N ASP A 266 0.47 46.45 14.60
CA ASP A 266 0.55 47.90 14.67
C ASP A 266 0.36 48.44 13.24
N TRP A 267 -0.90 48.53 12.80
CA TRP A 267 -1.25 49.01 11.46
C TRP A 267 -0.84 50.46 11.22
N GLN A 268 -0.63 51.23 12.29
CA GLN A 268 -0.03 52.56 12.22
C GLN A 268 1.47 52.47 11.90
N THR A 269 2.20 51.47 12.40
CA THR A 269 3.56 51.13 11.97
C THR A 269 3.59 50.49 10.58
N VAL A 270 2.65 49.60 10.23
CA VAL A 270 2.48 49.09 8.85
C VAL A 270 2.44 50.26 7.87
N SER A 271 1.46 51.15 8.04
CA SER A 271 1.26 52.30 7.14
C SER A 271 2.41 53.31 7.19
N ARG A 272 3.03 53.56 8.36
CA ARG A 272 4.23 54.41 8.44
C ARG A 272 5.44 53.83 7.70
N GLN A 273 5.67 52.51 7.75
CA GLN A 273 6.75 51.87 7.00
C GLN A 273 6.44 51.82 5.50
N ALA A 274 5.19 51.57 5.13
CA ALA A 274 4.69 51.65 3.74
C ALA A 274 4.94 53.04 3.14
N LEU A 275 4.61 54.11 3.88
CA LEU A 275 4.80 55.49 3.43
C LEU A 275 6.28 55.90 3.37
N ARG A 276 7.18 55.22 4.12
CA ARG A 276 8.63 55.48 4.11
C ARG A 276 9.40 54.75 3.01
N LYS A 277 9.05 53.49 2.73
CA LYS A 277 9.74 52.63 1.75
C LYS A 277 8.93 52.35 0.48
N GLY A 278 7.72 52.88 0.37
CA GLY A 278 6.80 52.54 -0.71
C GLY A 278 6.51 51.03 -0.75
N LEU A 279 6.37 50.52 -1.97
CA LEU A 279 6.21 49.08 -2.23
C LEU A 279 7.54 48.33 -2.39
N ASP A 280 8.68 49.00 -2.14
CA ASP A 280 10.03 48.40 -2.16
C ASP A 280 10.45 47.79 -0.82
N LEU A 281 9.64 47.97 0.23
CA LEU A 281 9.71 47.19 1.47
C LEU A 281 9.71 45.68 1.13
N THR A 282 10.55 44.87 1.79
CA THR A 282 10.52 43.40 1.61
C THR A 282 9.62 42.72 2.65
N GLY A 283 9.20 41.48 2.39
CA GLY A 283 8.38 40.70 3.32
C GLY A 283 9.03 40.49 4.70
N GLU A 284 10.34 40.24 4.74
CA GLU A 284 11.09 40.05 6.00
C GLU A 284 11.24 41.37 6.79
N GLU A 285 11.36 42.51 6.12
CA GLU A 285 11.31 43.83 6.78
C GLU A 285 9.92 44.17 7.30
N LEU A 286 8.86 43.84 6.54
CA LEU A 286 7.48 43.97 7.01
C LEU A 286 7.24 43.11 8.27
N PHE A 287 7.74 41.87 8.31
CA PHE A 287 7.64 41.04 9.51
C PHE A 287 8.48 41.52 10.69
N LYS A 288 9.62 42.18 10.46
CA LYS A 288 10.38 42.83 11.55
C LYS A 288 9.61 44.01 12.14
N ALA A 289 8.96 44.80 11.30
CA ALA A 289 8.12 45.92 11.74
C ALA A 289 6.81 45.45 12.39
N VAL A 290 6.26 44.31 11.96
CA VAL A 290 4.91 43.84 12.31
C VAL A 290 4.91 42.32 12.48
N PRO A 291 5.46 41.78 13.59
CA PRO A 291 5.69 40.34 13.75
C PRO A 291 4.44 39.47 13.71
N GLU A 292 3.29 40.04 14.10
CA GLU A 292 2.01 39.33 14.18
C GLU A 292 1.43 38.95 12.80
N LEU A 293 1.80 39.65 11.72
CA LEU A 293 1.41 39.26 10.35
C LEU A 293 1.82 37.83 9.99
N ARG A 294 2.91 37.31 10.56
CA ARG A 294 3.36 35.92 10.38
C ARG A 294 2.29 34.89 10.77
N LYS A 295 1.50 35.19 11.81
CA LYS A 295 0.48 34.28 12.36
C LYS A 295 -0.88 34.40 11.67
N MET A 296 -1.09 35.48 10.92
CA MET A 296 -2.37 35.79 10.30
C MET A 296 -2.73 34.77 9.21
N PRO A 297 -3.97 34.25 9.16
CA PRO A 297 -4.45 33.42 8.06
C PRO A 297 -4.66 34.23 6.78
N LEU A 298 -4.33 33.65 5.62
CA LEU A 298 -4.51 34.29 4.32
C LEU A 298 -5.96 34.67 4.03
N GLY A 299 -6.94 33.91 4.55
CA GLY A 299 -8.36 34.20 4.43
C GLY A 299 -8.85 35.50 5.05
N ALA A 300 -8.06 36.11 5.95
CA ALA A 300 -8.36 37.43 6.51
C ALA A 300 -7.70 38.58 5.72
N LEU A 301 -6.95 38.27 4.66
CA LEU A 301 -6.39 39.25 3.71
C LEU A 301 -7.34 39.42 2.50
N PRO A 302 -7.26 40.53 1.74
CA PRO A 302 -8.00 40.73 0.50
C PRO A 302 -7.52 39.82 -0.66
N ILE A 303 -7.75 38.50 -0.53
CA ILE A 303 -7.35 37.46 -1.48
C ILE A 303 -8.47 37.02 -2.44
N LYS A 304 -9.71 37.45 -2.22
CA LYS A 304 -10.91 37.04 -2.99
C LYS A 304 -10.83 37.25 -4.51
N ASP A 305 -10.10 38.26 -4.96
CA ASP A 305 -9.95 38.59 -6.39
C ASP A 305 -8.66 37.98 -7.00
N LEU A 306 -8.00 37.07 -6.26
CA LEU A 306 -6.82 36.34 -6.70
C LEU A 306 -7.20 34.87 -6.92
N SER A 307 -6.76 34.27 -8.03
CA SER A 307 -6.88 32.84 -8.28
C SER A 307 -5.64 32.08 -7.83
N ILE A 308 -5.72 30.76 -7.74
CA ILE A 308 -4.57 29.92 -7.39
C ILE A 308 -3.37 30.05 -8.36
N ALA A 309 -3.62 30.52 -9.59
CA ALA A 309 -2.56 30.85 -10.54
C ALA A 309 -1.61 31.96 -10.04
N SER A 310 -2.04 32.82 -9.09
CA SER A 310 -1.16 33.82 -8.46
C SER A 310 -0.17 33.22 -7.46
N LEU A 311 -0.25 31.91 -7.16
CA LEU A 311 0.69 31.16 -6.32
C LEU A 311 1.36 30.06 -7.18
N PRO A 312 2.22 30.43 -8.15
CA PRO A 312 2.75 29.49 -9.13
C PRO A 312 3.46 28.29 -8.47
N GLY A 313 3.18 27.10 -8.99
CA GLY A 313 3.73 25.83 -8.51
C GLY A 313 3.05 25.24 -7.27
N ILE A 314 2.11 25.92 -6.58
CA ILE A 314 1.44 25.31 -5.41
C ILE A 314 0.59 24.10 -5.82
N VAL A 315 -0.02 24.16 -7.01
CA VAL A 315 -0.90 23.11 -7.52
C VAL A 315 -0.17 21.88 -8.05
N ASP A 316 1.12 22.03 -8.37
CA ASP A 316 1.99 21.00 -8.96
C ASP A 316 2.91 20.33 -7.94
N ARG A 317 2.94 20.84 -6.71
CA ARG A 317 3.73 20.26 -5.63
C ARG A 317 3.05 19.01 -5.05
N PRO A 318 3.83 17.95 -4.72
CA PRO A 318 3.32 16.84 -3.93
C PRO A 318 2.78 17.33 -2.59
N LEU A 319 1.58 16.89 -2.20
CA LEU A 319 0.89 17.32 -0.98
C LEU A 319 1.79 17.23 0.25
N GLN A 320 2.59 16.18 0.37
CA GLN A 320 3.53 15.97 1.49
C GLN A 320 4.58 17.08 1.67
N THR A 321 4.80 17.92 0.65
CA THR A 321 5.72 19.08 0.73
C THR A 321 5.05 20.34 1.27
N LEU A 322 3.72 20.37 1.38
CA LEU A 322 2.98 21.49 1.92
C LEU A 322 3.01 21.50 3.45
N PRO A 323 3.20 22.67 4.09
CA PRO A 323 3.37 22.76 5.54
C PRO A 323 2.12 22.28 6.27
N ASN A 324 2.32 21.45 7.32
CA ASN A 324 1.27 20.93 8.20
C ASN A 324 0.13 20.16 7.47
N ILE A 325 0.37 19.66 6.25
CA ILE A 325 -0.66 19.00 5.42
C ILE A 325 -1.34 17.82 6.14
N ALA A 326 -0.57 17.01 6.88
CA ALA A 326 -1.08 15.85 7.59
C ALA A 326 -2.11 16.20 8.68
N GLY A 327 -2.06 17.43 9.22
CA GLY A 327 -3.02 17.93 10.21
C GLY A 327 -4.33 18.48 9.63
N LYS A 328 -4.43 18.60 8.31
CA LYS A 328 -5.59 19.16 7.58
C LYS A 328 -6.68 18.12 7.39
N TYR A 329 -7.94 18.54 7.42
CA TYR A 329 -9.07 17.68 7.08
C TYR A 329 -9.10 17.40 5.57
N VAL A 330 -9.66 16.25 5.17
CA VAL A 330 -9.86 15.91 3.75
C VAL A 330 -10.72 16.96 3.04
N SER A 331 -11.73 17.50 3.74
CA SER A 331 -12.60 18.59 3.28
C SER A 331 -11.88 19.92 3.02
N GLU A 332 -10.67 20.14 3.56
CA GLU A 332 -9.87 21.34 3.25
C GLU A 332 -9.21 21.27 1.86
N LEU A 333 -9.12 20.09 1.23
CA LEU A 333 -8.49 19.90 -0.07
C LEU A 333 -9.52 19.98 -1.22
N PRO A 334 -9.34 20.92 -2.17
CA PRO A 334 -10.27 21.09 -3.28
C PRO A 334 -10.30 19.83 -4.15
N GLY A 335 -11.50 19.35 -4.48
CA GLY A 335 -11.71 18.15 -5.29
C GLY A 335 -11.49 16.83 -4.55
N LEU A 336 -10.70 16.75 -3.46
CA LEU A 336 -10.41 15.46 -2.81
C LEU A 336 -11.64 14.89 -2.11
N SER A 337 -12.36 15.73 -1.37
CA SER A 337 -13.63 15.39 -0.70
C SER A 337 -14.70 14.90 -1.69
N GLN A 338 -14.68 15.39 -2.94
CA GLN A 338 -15.57 15.02 -4.04
C GLN A 338 -14.99 13.94 -4.96
N THR A 339 -13.73 13.52 -4.75
CA THR A 339 -13.10 12.49 -5.59
C THR A 339 -13.64 11.12 -5.18
N PRO A 340 -14.26 10.37 -6.10
CA PRO A 340 -14.61 8.97 -5.89
C PRO A 340 -13.43 8.17 -5.36
N VAL A 341 -13.63 7.36 -4.32
CA VAL A 341 -12.50 6.74 -3.62
C VAL A 341 -11.71 5.79 -4.52
N ASN A 342 -12.37 5.15 -5.51
CA ASN A 342 -11.72 4.36 -6.56
C ASN A 342 -10.79 5.14 -7.49
N LYS A 343 -10.86 6.48 -7.55
CA LYS A 343 -9.93 7.33 -8.31
C LYS A 343 -8.69 7.74 -7.51
N LEU A 344 -8.64 7.50 -6.20
CA LEU A 344 -7.47 7.76 -5.37
C LEU A 344 -6.35 6.74 -5.68
N PRO A 345 -5.07 7.07 -5.43
CA PRO A 345 -3.94 6.15 -5.63
C PRO A 345 -3.92 5.08 -4.52
N ILE A 346 -4.87 4.16 -4.57
CA ILE A 346 -4.97 3.03 -3.64
C ILE A 346 -4.33 1.81 -4.29
N ASN A 347 -3.16 1.45 -3.78
CA ASN A 347 -2.43 0.27 -4.23
C ASN A 347 -2.94 -0.97 -3.50
N PHE A 348 -4.19 -1.37 -3.77
CA PHE A 348 -4.69 -2.71 -3.44
C PHE A 348 -4.02 -3.76 -4.34
N ALA A 349 -2.72 -3.97 -4.13
CA ALA A 349 -1.95 -5.01 -4.78
C ALA A 349 -2.33 -6.38 -4.21
N LEU A 350 -3.48 -6.91 -4.65
CA LEU A 350 -3.83 -8.33 -4.54
C LEU A 350 -3.02 -9.15 -5.56
N SER A 351 -1.71 -8.92 -5.61
CA SER A 351 -0.77 -9.72 -6.38
C SER A 351 -0.42 -10.94 -5.54
N ALA A 352 -0.76 -12.14 -6.00
CA ALA A 352 -0.48 -13.38 -5.26
C ALA A 352 1.03 -13.54 -4.98
N LEU A 353 1.41 -13.46 -3.70
CA LEU A 353 2.75 -13.73 -3.18
C LEU A 353 2.81 -15.13 -2.58
N MET A 354 4.01 -15.69 -2.45
CA MET A 354 4.21 -16.89 -1.63
C MET A 354 3.87 -16.57 -0.16
N GLY A 355 2.93 -17.31 0.42
CA GLY A 355 2.40 -17.05 1.75
C GLY A 355 1.10 -16.22 1.79
N ASP A 356 0.45 -15.94 0.67
CA ASP A 356 -0.94 -15.48 0.68
C ASP A 356 -1.91 -16.69 0.75
N LEU A 357 -2.98 -16.56 1.52
CA LEU A 357 -4.07 -17.53 1.67
C LEU A 357 -5.33 -16.97 1.02
N PHE A 358 -5.83 -17.70 0.02
CA PHE A 358 -7.08 -17.41 -0.67
C PHE A 358 -8.16 -18.40 -0.22
N GLY A 359 -9.38 -17.91 -0.01
CA GLY A 359 -10.58 -18.73 0.07
C GLY A 359 -11.36 -18.60 -1.24
N ARG A 360 -11.97 -19.68 -1.70
CA ARG A 360 -12.95 -19.64 -2.78
C ARG A 360 -14.31 -19.30 -2.19
N LEU A 361 -15.02 -18.37 -2.81
CA LEU A 361 -16.42 -18.09 -2.52
C LEU A 361 -17.24 -19.22 -3.13
N ASP A 362 -17.97 -19.95 -2.30
CA ASP A 362 -18.85 -21.02 -2.74
C ASP A 362 -20.30 -20.48 -2.79
N VAL A 363 -21.22 -21.03 -2.00
CA VAL A 363 -22.61 -20.59 -1.95
C VAL A 363 -22.75 -19.25 -1.20
N ALA A 364 -23.66 -18.38 -1.65
CA ALA A 364 -24.11 -17.23 -0.88
C ALA A 364 -25.49 -17.46 -0.29
N TYR A 365 -25.68 -16.91 0.90
CA TYR A 365 -26.92 -16.95 1.66
C TYR A 365 -27.27 -15.52 2.10
N ALA A 366 -28.43 -15.00 1.70
CA ALA A 366 -28.92 -13.67 2.04
C ALA A 366 -30.40 -13.64 2.49
N GLY A 367 -31.03 -14.80 2.59
CA GLY A 367 -32.42 -15.02 3.01
C GLY A 367 -32.80 -14.45 4.38
N ALA A 368 -34.09 -14.54 4.70
CA ALA A 368 -34.70 -13.80 5.81
C ALA A 368 -34.45 -14.38 7.22
N VAL A 369 -33.91 -15.60 7.34
CA VAL A 369 -33.78 -16.34 8.63
C VAL A 369 -32.44 -17.12 8.74
N GLU A 370 -31.39 -16.60 8.09
CA GLU A 370 -30.03 -17.16 8.11
C GLU A 370 -29.33 -16.89 9.46
N THR A 371 -29.72 -17.58 10.53
CA THR A 371 -29.17 -17.34 11.89
C THR A 371 -29.42 -18.50 12.88
N PRO A 372 -28.51 -18.79 13.83
CA PRO A 372 -27.20 -18.17 14.04
C PRO A 372 -26.11 -18.79 13.16
N VAL A 373 -25.26 -17.93 12.59
CA VAL A 373 -24.10 -18.36 11.78
C VAL A 373 -22.87 -18.45 12.69
N VAL A 374 -22.51 -19.66 13.09
CA VAL A 374 -21.47 -19.91 14.12
C VAL A 374 -20.09 -20.26 13.59
N ASN A 375 -20.00 -20.88 12.40
CA ASN A 375 -18.71 -21.21 11.77
C ASN A 375 -18.22 -20.05 10.89
N VAL A 376 -17.79 -18.95 11.50
CA VAL A 376 -17.42 -17.73 10.77
C VAL A 376 -15.92 -17.63 10.45
N ALA A 377 -15.59 -16.90 9.39
CA ALA A 377 -14.25 -16.38 9.10
C ALA A 377 -14.08 -14.91 9.54
N THR A 378 -15.19 -14.15 9.63
CA THR A 378 -15.24 -12.75 10.03
C THR A 378 -15.32 -12.54 11.54
N GLY A 379 -14.93 -11.34 11.99
CA GLY A 379 -15.02 -10.93 13.40
C GLY A 379 -14.40 -9.57 13.66
N GLY A 380 -14.07 -9.31 14.94
CA GLY A 380 -13.58 -8.01 15.42
C GLY A 380 -12.11 -8.01 15.86
N THR A 381 -11.51 -6.83 15.97
CA THR A 381 -10.08 -6.57 16.22
C THR A 381 -9.76 -5.97 17.58
N LYS A 382 -10.57 -6.27 18.61
CA LYS A 382 -10.38 -5.83 20.00
C LYS A 382 -8.92 -5.96 20.50
N ASP A 383 -8.40 -4.86 21.04
CA ASP A 383 -7.01 -4.69 21.48
C ASP A 383 -5.95 -4.99 20.40
N GLN A 384 -6.31 -4.75 19.13
CA GLN A 384 -5.56 -5.15 17.92
C GLN A 384 -5.32 -6.66 17.84
N LYS A 385 -6.24 -7.47 18.39
CA LYS A 385 -6.24 -8.93 18.28
C LYS A 385 -7.53 -9.36 17.60
N PHE A 386 -7.40 -10.03 16.47
CA PHE A 386 -8.56 -10.51 15.76
C PHE A 386 -9.16 -11.75 16.43
N LYS A 387 -10.48 -11.77 16.52
CA LYS A 387 -11.26 -12.89 17.00
C LYS A 387 -12.47 -13.07 16.07
N PRO A 388 -12.67 -14.23 15.44
CA PRO A 388 -13.92 -14.56 14.76
C PRO A 388 -15.09 -14.47 15.74
N GLU A 389 -16.19 -13.84 15.36
CA GLU A 389 -17.36 -13.64 16.22
C GLU A 389 -18.63 -14.15 15.52
N PRO A 390 -19.29 -15.21 16.03
CA PRO A 390 -20.54 -15.72 15.49
C PRO A 390 -21.61 -14.65 15.31
N CYS A 391 -22.35 -14.73 14.20
CA CYS A 391 -23.47 -13.85 13.94
C CYS A 391 -24.75 -14.43 14.54
N HIS A 392 -25.34 -13.70 15.48
CA HIS A 392 -26.57 -14.03 16.20
C HIS A 392 -27.73 -13.08 15.87
N GLU A 393 -27.52 -12.19 14.90
CA GLU A 393 -28.53 -11.23 14.45
C GLU A 393 -29.62 -11.93 13.64
N LYS A 394 -30.80 -11.31 13.50
CA LYS A 394 -31.94 -11.95 12.81
C LYS A 394 -31.68 -12.30 11.34
N ARG A 395 -30.69 -11.67 10.72
CA ARG A 395 -30.28 -11.88 9.33
C ARG A 395 -28.77 -11.76 9.23
N CYS A 396 -28.08 -12.87 9.01
CA CYS A 396 -26.63 -12.92 8.82
C CYS A 396 -26.33 -13.32 7.37
N ALA A 397 -26.54 -12.39 6.43
CA ALA A 397 -26.17 -12.62 5.04
C ALA A 397 -24.66 -12.92 4.95
N HIS A 398 -24.26 -13.91 4.17
CA HIS A 398 -22.87 -14.36 4.10
C HIS A 398 -22.56 -15.10 2.80
N PHE A 399 -21.27 -15.19 2.50
CA PHE A 399 -20.74 -16.21 1.57
C PHE A 399 -20.12 -17.35 2.37
N GLU A 400 -20.40 -18.59 1.99
CA GLU A 400 -19.62 -19.75 2.42
C GLU A 400 -18.26 -19.75 1.69
N LEU A 401 -17.22 -20.15 2.40
CA LEU A 401 -15.87 -20.27 1.88
C LEU A 401 -15.50 -21.74 1.69
N ASP A 402 -14.76 -22.01 0.63
CA ASP A 402 -14.08 -23.28 0.36
C ASP A 402 -12.59 -23.08 0.04
N ASN A 403 -11.87 -24.19 -0.14
CA ASN A 403 -10.47 -24.22 -0.56
C ASN A 403 -10.27 -23.53 -1.93
N ALA A 404 -9.07 -22.96 -2.13
CA ALA A 404 -8.73 -22.22 -3.34
C ALA A 404 -8.72 -23.07 -4.64
N ASP A 405 -8.59 -24.39 -4.53
CA ASP A 405 -8.70 -25.33 -5.66
C ASP A 405 -10.17 -25.68 -5.99
N GLY A 406 -11.09 -25.49 -5.04
CA GLY A 406 -12.52 -25.82 -5.16
C GLY A 406 -12.76 -27.32 -5.36
N GLY A 407 -11.90 -28.17 -4.79
CA GLY A 407 -12.04 -29.62 -4.87
C GLY A 407 -10.90 -30.34 -4.17
N GLY A 408 -11.23 -31.08 -3.10
CA GLY A 408 -10.28 -31.81 -2.28
C GLY A 408 -10.89 -32.14 -0.91
N PRO A 409 -10.10 -32.66 0.04
CA PRO A 409 -10.53 -32.74 1.44
C PRO A 409 -10.79 -31.32 2.01
N PRO A 410 -11.83 -31.13 2.85
CA PRO A 410 -12.14 -29.81 3.39
C PRO A 410 -10.97 -29.25 4.20
N GLY A 411 -10.54 -28.03 3.86
CA GLY A 411 -9.45 -27.33 4.55
C GLY A 411 -9.98 -26.48 5.71
N SER A 412 -9.12 -25.66 6.33
CA SER A 412 -9.54 -24.85 7.50
C SER A 412 -10.51 -23.70 7.16
N LEU A 413 -10.68 -23.40 5.87
CA LEU A 413 -11.63 -22.41 5.36
C LEU A 413 -12.96 -23.02 4.90
N SER A 414 -12.98 -24.31 4.52
CA SER A 414 -14.18 -24.99 4.03
C SER A 414 -15.31 -24.91 5.05
N GLY A 415 -16.49 -24.49 4.58
CA GLY A 415 -17.69 -24.32 5.39
C GLY A 415 -17.71 -23.07 6.27
N LYS A 416 -16.77 -22.14 6.11
CA LYS A 416 -16.73 -20.90 6.92
C LYS A 416 -17.49 -19.76 6.26
N ALA A 417 -18.36 -19.11 7.01
CA ALA A 417 -19.09 -17.93 6.57
C ALA A 417 -18.24 -16.65 6.63
N TRP A 418 -18.11 -15.96 5.51
CA TRP A 418 -17.77 -14.54 5.44
C TRP A 418 -19.06 -13.74 5.59
N VAL A 419 -19.39 -13.32 6.82
CA VAL A 419 -20.62 -12.57 7.12
C VAL A 419 -20.54 -11.14 6.61
N GLU A 420 -21.65 -10.63 6.11
CA GLU A 420 -21.83 -9.25 5.64
C GLU A 420 -21.49 -8.24 6.74
N GLY A 421 -20.67 -7.23 6.44
CA GLY A 421 -20.10 -6.36 7.47
C GLY A 421 -21.12 -5.50 8.19
N LYS A 422 -22.13 -4.98 7.48
CA LYS A 422 -23.26 -4.27 8.10
C LYS A 422 -24.23 -5.16 8.90
N ALA A 423 -24.21 -6.48 8.71
CA ALA A 423 -25.14 -7.38 9.40
C ALA A 423 -24.88 -7.47 10.91
N GLN A 424 -23.63 -7.31 11.36
CA GLN A 424 -23.26 -7.40 12.78
C GLN A 424 -22.21 -6.37 13.20
N LYS A 425 -22.34 -5.84 14.43
CA LYS A 425 -21.34 -4.98 15.08
C LYS A 425 -20.53 -5.75 16.13
N VAL A 426 -19.24 -5.89 15.90
CA VAL A 426 -18.28 -6.68 16.70
C VAL A 426 -17.35 -5.79 17.53
N GLU A 427 -16.65 -6.36 18.50
CA GLU A 427 -15.72 -5.61 19.35
C GLU A 427 -14.41 -5.23 18.63
N GLY A 428 -14.09 -3.94 18.57
CA GLY A 428 -12.93 -3.39 17.86
C GLY A 428 -12.10 -2.40 18.67
N GLY A 429 -11.02 -1.91 18.06
CA GLY A 429 -10.15 -0.85 18.61
C GLY A 429 -9.31 -1.27 19.82
N LYS A 430 -8.46 -0.36 20.31
CA LYS A 430 -7.49 -0.62 21.40
C LYS A 430 -7.28 0.59 22.31
N GLY A 431 -7.31 0.33 23.62
CA GLY A 431 -7.01 1.32 24.65
C GLY A 431 -7.95 2.54 24.60
N MET A 432 -7.44 3.75 24.80
CA MET A 432 -8.30 4.95 24.94
C MET A 432 -9.10 5.31 23.68
N LEU A 433 -8.60 4.95 22.48
CA LEU A 433 -9.32 5.17 21.23
C LEU A 433 -10.45 4.16 20.98
N ARG A 434 -10.50 3.04 21.74
CA ARG A 434 -11.61 2.08 21.69
C ARG A 434 -12.95 2.70 22.10
N ALA A 435 -12.98 3.84 22.80
CA ALA A 435 -14.25 4.51 23.11
C ALA A 435 -14.98 5.06 21.87
N ILE A 436 -14.26 5.30 20.76
CA ILE A 436 -14.86 5.77 19.51
C ILE A 436 -15.82 4.70 18.96
N ASN A 437 -16.98 5.13 18.47
CA ASN A 437 -18.07 4.25 18.01
C ASN A 437 -18.48 3.18 19.04
N GLY A 438 -18.38 3.50 20.34
CA GLY A 438 -18.71 2.57 21.44
C GLY A 438 -17.83 1.31 21.50
N GLY A 439 -16.66 1.31 20.84
CA GLY A 439 -15.81 0.13 20.71
C GLY A 439 -16.30 -0.89 19.68
N LYS A 440 -17.19 -0.48 18.77
CA LYS A 440 -17.78 -1.34 17.75
C LYS A 440 -17.22 -1.06 16.35
N GLU A 441 -17.06 -2.11 15.57
CA GLU A 441 -16.77 -2.08 14.13
C GLU A 441 -17.70 -3.03 13.36
N PRO A 442 -17.88 -2.85 12.04
CA PRO A 442 -18.47 -3.88 11.17
C PRO A 442 -17.68 -5.18 11.27
N THR A 443 -18.34 -6.34 11.16
CA THR A 443 -17.64 -7.63 11.11
C THR A 443 -16.84 -7.74 9.80
N GLY A 444 -15.63 -8.30 9.85
CA GLY A 444 -14.76 -8.34 8.67
C GLY A 444 -13.51 -9.20 8.86
N ILE A 445 -12.55 -9.07 7.94
CA ILE A 445 -11.26 -9.79 7.97
C ILE A 445 -10.09 -8.79 7.84
N PRO A 446 -9.14 -8.75 8.80
CA PRO A 446 -7.90 -7.97 8.69
C PRO A 446 -6.89 -8.74 7.82
N VAL A 447 -7.10 -8.75 6.50
CA VAL A 447 -6.36 -9.61 5.56
C VAL A 447 -4.84 -9.36 5.57
N TRP A 448 -4.40 -8.14 5.89
CA TRP A 448 -2.97 -7.78 6.03
C TRP A 448 -2.44 -7.85 7.48
N GLY A 449 -3.25 -8.36 8.41
CA GLY A 449 -2.97 -8.38 9.85
C GLY A 449 -3.59 -7.21 10.59
N THR A 450 -3.76 -7.34 11.91
CA THR A 450 -4.47 -6.36 12.76
C THR A 450 -3.72 -5.05 13.01
N ASP A 451 -2.43 -4.99 12.67
CA ASP A 451 -1.64 -3.77 12.80
C ASP A 451 -1.86 -2.78 11.65
N GLU A 452 -2.39 -3.22 10.51
CA GLU A 452 -2.72 -2.36 9.38
C GLU A 452 -4.03 -1.61 9.66
N PRO A 453 -4.21 -0.38 9.14
CA PRO A 453 -5.38 0.45 9.47
C PRO A 453 -6.66 0.06 8.68
N ILE A 454 -6.75 -1.16 8.15
CA ILE A 454 -7.78 -1.58 7.18
C ILE A 454 -8.23 -3.03 7.43
N THR A 455 -9.54 -3.24 7.56
CA THR A 455 -10.20 -4.56 7.43
C THR A 455 -11.06 -4.59 6.17
N LEU A 456 -11.34 -5.78 5.63
CA LEU A 456 -12.26 -5.96 4.52
C LEU A 456 -13.57 -6.61 5.00
N SER A 457 -14.72 -6.09 4.54
CA SER A 457 -16.03 -6.74 4.63
C SER A 457 -16.61 -6.98 3.24
N LEU A 458 -17.61 -7.87 3.17
CA LEU A 458 -18.50 -8.00 2.03
C LEU A 458 -19.80 -7.27 2.37
N GLU A 459 -20.38 -6.59 1.39
CA GLU A 459 -21.65 -5.86 1.50
C GLU A 459 -22.52 -6.13 0.28
N ASP A 460 -23.83 -5.94 0.42
CA ASP A 460 -24.81 -6.06 -0.66
C ASP A 460 -24.81 -7.46 -1.29
N ILE A 461 -24.73 -8.48 -0.42
CA ILE A 461 -24.70 -9.90 -0.81
C ILE A 461 -26.04 -10.27 -1.47
N GLN A 462 -25.94 -10.76 -2.71
CA GLN A 462 -27.07 -11.23 -3.52
C GLN A 462 -26.89 -12.71 -3.82
N GLU A 463 -27.90 -13.51 -3.47
CA GLU A 463 -27.96 -14.94 -3.81
C GLU A 463 -27.95 -15.16 -5.33
N GLY A 464 -27.31 -16.25 -5.76
CA GLY A 464 -27.34 -16.70 -7.15
C GLY A 464 -28.71 -17.25 -7.53
N GLY A 465 -29.00 -17.28 -8.83
CA GLY A 465 -30.28 -17.78 -9.31
C GLY A 465 -30.50 -17.57 -10.81
N ASN A 466 -31.36 -18.40 -11.41
CA ASN A 466 -31.70 -18.35 -12.84
C ASN A 466 -30.46 -18.32 -13.78
N GLY A 467 -29.42 -19.07 -13.42
CA GLY A 467 -28.15 -19.15 -14.18
C GLY A 467 -27.19 -17.97 -13.97
N LYS A 468 -27.43 -17.10 -12.97
CA LYS A 468 -26.49 -16.06 -12.53
C LYS A 468 -25.79 -16.49 -11.23
N PRO A 469 -24.47 -16.28 -11.10
CA PRO A 469 -23.75 -16.53 -9.86
C PRO A 469 -24.19 -15.55 -8.76
N ALA A 470 -24.02 -15.93 -7.50
CA ALA A 470 -24.13 -14.99 -6.39
C ALA A 470 -23.06 -13.90 -6.46
N THR A 471 -23.33 -12.71 -5.92
CA THR A 471 -22.40 -11.56 -5.92
C THR A 471 -22.36 -10.80 -4.60
N ALA A 472 -21.26 -10.10 -4.33
CA ALA A 472 -21.14 -9.10 -3.26
C ALA A 472 -20.16 -7.98 -3.63
N ARG A 473 -20.32 -6.81 -3.03
CA ARG A 473 -19.39 -5.67 -3.14
C ARG A 473 -18.35 -5.73 -2.02
N VAL A 474 -17.08 -5.53 -2.35
CA VAL A 474 -16.01 -5.47 -1.34
C VAL A 474 -15.98 -4.07 -0.71
N GLN A 475 -15.96 -4.01 0.61
CA GLN A 475 -15.84 -2.79 1.41
C GLN A 475 -14.56 -2.81 2.25
N ALA A 476 -13.86 -1.68 2.30
CA ALA A 476 -12.69 -1.46 3.12
C ALA A 476 -13.06 -0.58 4.32
N ASN A 477 -12.88 -1.10 5.54
CA ASN A 477 -13.23 -0.40 6.78
C ASN A 477 -11.96 0.10 7.44
N PHE A 478 -11.90 1.40 7.74
CA PHE A 478 -10.68 2.06 8.22
C PHE A 478 -10.73 2.29 9.73
N GLN A 479 -9.59 2.02 10.38
CA GLN A 479 -9.24 2.53 11.71
C GLN A 479 -8.15 3.59 11.58
N PHE A 480 -7.95 4.38 12.63
CA PHE A 480 -6.71 5.16 12.79
C PHE A 480 -6.08 4.86 14.14
N CYS A 481 -4.75 4.86 14.16
CA CYS A 481 -3.97 4.56 15.35
C CYS A 481 -3.09 5.76 15.74
N ILE A 482 -2.77 5.83 17.04
CA ILE A 482 -1.87 6.83 17.61
C ILE A 482 -0.91 6.13 18.57
N GLU A 483 0.37 6.49 18.54
CA GLU A 483 1.35 5.93 19.47
C GLU A 483 1.41 6.79 20.74
N VAL A 484 1.03 6.21 21.89
CA VAL A 484 1.06 6.90 23.18
C VAL A 484 2.23 6.39 24.02
N PRO A 485 3.08 7.27 24.58
CA PRO A 485 4.16 6.84 25.47
C PRO A 485 3.63 6.01 26.65
N ILE A 486 4.33 4.91 27.00
CA ILE A 486 3.99 3.95 28.07
C ILE A 486 2.75 3.09 27.76
N ALA A 487 1.66 3.65 27.23
CA ALA A 487 0.47 2.90 26.84
C ALA A 487 0.59 2.16 25.48
N GLY A 488 1.57 2.54 24.66
CA GLY A 488 1.79 2.03 23.29
C GLY A 488 0.68 2.43 22.31
N LYS A 489 0.68 1.78 21.14
CA LYS A 489 -0.34 1.91 20.08
C LYS A 489 -1.76 1.85 20.64
N GLN A 490 -2.52 2.92 20.49
CA GLN A 490 -3.97 3.02 20.70
C GLN A 490 -4.64 3.11 19.33
N CYS A 491 -5.82 2.51 19.14
CA CYS A 491 -6.52 2.54 17.84
C CYS A 491 -8.03 2.68 18.02
N SER A 492 -8.68 3.38 17.10
CA SER A 492 -10.14 3.31 16.97
C SER A 492 -10.55 1.91 16.52
N PRO A 493 -11.83 1.53 16.60
CA PRO A 493 -12.35 0.45 15.77
C PRO A 493 -12.19 0.79 14.27
N HIS A 494 -12.40 -0.20 13.40
CA HIS A 494 -12.51 -0.04 11.95
C HIS A 494 -13.90 0.51 11.58
N PHE A 495 -14.24 1.71 12.07
CA PHE A 495 -15.61 2.24 12.03
C PHE A 495 -15.92 3.08 10.77
N ILE A 496 -14.96 3.29 9.88
CA ILE A 496 -15.12 4.14 8.69
C ILE A 496 -15.24 3.26 7.44
N PRO A 497 -16.46 2.87 7.01
CA PRO A 497 -16.68 2.03 5.84
C PRO A 497 -16.48 2.81 4.53
N ILE A 498 -15.73 2.22 3.60
CA ILE A 498 -15.56 2.72 2.23
C ILE A 498 -15.89 1.59 1.24
N PRO A 499 -16.99 1.66 0.49
CA PRO A 499 -17.26 0.72 -0.60
C PRO A 499 -16.21 0.88 -1.71
N THR A 500 -15.65 -0.24 -2.16
CA THR A 500 -14.65 -0.28 -3.22
C THR A 500 -15.34 -0.49 -4.59
N PRO A 501 -14.66 -0.29 -5.74
CA PRO A 501 -15.25 -0.53 -7.06
C PRO A 501 -15.26 -2.02 -7.46
N TRP A 502 -14.92 -2.90 -6.51
CA TRP A 502 -14.74 -4.32 -6.76
C TRP A 502 -15.96 -5.10 -6.29
N GLN A 503 -16.49 -5.93 -7.17
CA GLN A 503 -17.41 -7.00 -6.81
C GLN A 503 -16.69 -8.34 -6.84
N VAL A 504 -17.12 -9.25 -5.98
CA VAL A 504 -16.78 -10.66 -6.02
C VAL A 504 -18.01 -11.46 -6.41
N GLN A 505 -17.81 -12.66 -6.96
CA GLN A 505 -18.88 -13.58 -7.28
C GLN A 505 -18.54 -15.02 -6.86
N GLU A 506 -19.57 -15.86 -6.78
CA GLU A 506 -19.48 -17.31 -6.61
C GLU A 506 -18.46 -17.98 -7.55
N GLY A 507 -17.71 -18.95 -7.01
CA GLY A 507 -16.55 -19.56 -7.64
C GLY A 507 -15.28 -18.70 -7.65
N GLY A 508 -15.35 -17.45 -7.19
CA GLY A 508 -14.22 -16.53 -7.15
C GLY A 508 -13.27 -16.74 -5.97
N LEU A 509 -12.00 -16.38 -6.16
CA LEU A 509 -11.01 -16.38 -5.10
C LEU A 509 -10.97 -15.01 -4.42
N MET A 510 -10.93 -15.00 -3.10
CA MET A 510 -10.75 -13.80 -2.28
C MET A 510 -9.57 -13.98 -1.34
N LEU A 511 -8.77 -12.92 -1.15
CA LEU A 511 -7.68 -12.92 -0.18
C LEU A 511 -8.26 -12.94 1.23
N VAL A 512 -7.91 -13.97 2.02
CA VAL A 512 -8.35 -14.13 3.41
C VAL A 512 -7.21 -13.82 4.39
N ALA A 513 -5.95 -14.07 4.01
CA ALA A 513 -4.77 -13.61 4.74
C ALA A 513 -3.57 -13.41 3.82
N SER A 514 -2.72 -12.43 4.13
CA SER A 514 -1.48 -12.14 3.40
C SER A 514 -0.25 -12.17 4.31
N THR A 515 0.91 -11.76 3.79
CA THR A 515 2.19 -11.65 4.50
C THR A 515 2.16 -10.58 5.59
N GLY A 516 1.54 -10.91 6.73
CA GLY A 516 1.52 -10.13 7.97
C GLY A 516 1.47 -11.05 9.19
N GLN A 517 0.87 -10.57 10.28
CA GLN A 517 0.43 -11.43 11.40
C GLN A 517 -1.08 -11.71 11.29
N PRO A 518 -1.53 -12.62 10.41
CA PRO A 518 -2.91 -13.04 10.41
C PRO A 518 -3.25 -13.82 11.69
N PRO A 519 -4.55 -13.98 12.00
CA PRO A 519 -5.04 -14.76 13.14
C PRO A 519 -4.39 -16.14 13.23
N ALA A 520 -4.15 -16.65 14.43
CA ALA A 520 -3.35 -17.87 14.62
C ALA A 520 -3.91 -19.11 13.87
N PHE A 521 -5.20 -19.17 13.55
CA PHE A 521 -5.78 -20.23 12.74
C PHE A 521 -5.45 -20.07 11.23
N LEU A 522 -5.71 -18.90 10.64
CA LEU A 522 -5.32 -18.57 9.26
C LEU A 522 -3.81 -18.66 9.06
N ARG A 523 -3.02 -18.26 10.07
CA ARG A 523 -1.57 -18.42 10.08
C ARG A 523 -1.17 -19.90 10.03
N ARG A 524 -1.72 -20.75 10.90
CA ARG A 524 -1.43 -22.19 10.89
C ARG A 524 -1.79 -22.83 9.56
N GLU A 525 -2.90 -22.44 8.93
CA GLU A 525 -3.29 -22.99 7.63
C GLU A 525 -2.37 -22.54 6.50
N ARG A 526 -2.09 -21.23 6.41
CA ARG A 526 -1.10 -20.69 5.49
C ARG A 526 0.25 -21.40 5.64
N ASP A 527 0.70 -21.56 6.88
CA ASP A 527 1.97 -22.21 7.21
C ASP A 527 1.92 -23.74 6.90
N ARG A 528 0.75 -24.39 7.05
CA ARG A 528 0.49 -25.78 6.64
C ARG A 528 0.60 -25.93 5.12
N ILE A 529 -0.17 -25.14 4.35
CA ILE A 529 -0.18 -25.17 2.88
C ILE A 529 1.21 -24.85 2.33
N GLN A 530 1.91 -23.88 2.93
CA GLN A 530 3.31 -23.58 2.59
C GLN A 530 4.23 -24.79 2.88
N SER A 531 4.07 -25.48 4.01
CA SER A 531 4.86 -26.67 4.35
C SER A 531 4.52 -27.91 3.51
N GLU A 532 3.26 -28.06 3.09
CA GLU A 532 2.82 -29.12 2.17
C GLU A 532 3.38 -28.86 0.77
N TYR A 533 3.36 -27.61 0.30
CA TYR A 533 4.07 -27.21 -0.92
C TYR A 533 5.59 -27.43 -0.82
N GLU A 534 6.22 -27.03 0.29
CA GLU A 534 7.67 -27.23 0.52
C GLU A 534 8.06 -28.70 0.68
N SER A 535 7.19 -29.58 1.18
CA SER A 535 7.46 -31.02 1.28
C SER A 535 7.15 -31.76 -0.03
N GLN A 536 6.11 -31.38 -0.76
CA GLN A 536 5.74 -31.96 -2.05
C GLN A 536 6.67 -31.53 -3.20
N TYR A 537 7.23 -30.31 -3.15
CA TYR A 537 8.06 -29.74 -4.22
C TYR A 537 9.48 -29.34 -3.80
N GLY A 538 9.79 -29.31 -2.51
CA GLY A 538 11.13 -28.98 -1.98
C GLY A 538 11.98 -30.18 -1.53
N GLY A 539 11.42 -31.39 -1.52
CA GLY A 539 12.11 -32.62 -1.10
C GLY A 539 12.65 -33.47 -2.26
N GLY A 540 13.77 -33.08 -2.85
CA GLY A 540 14.62 -34.00 -3.65
C GLY A 540 15.67 -34.65 -2.74
N PRO A 541 15.95 -35.97 -2.84
CA PRO A 541 16.84 -36.65 -1.90
C PRO A 541 18.29 -36.17 -1.98
N GLU A 542 18.95 -36.01 -0.84
CA GLU A 542 20.40 -35.84 -0.77
C GLU A 542 21.11 -37.11 -1.27
N CYS A 543 22.05 -36.95 -2.21
CA CYS A 543 23.01 -38.00 -2.53
C CYS A 543 24.24 -37.82 -1.62
N ASP A 544 24.43 -38.76 -0.69
CA ASP A 544 25.59 -38.84 0.19
C ASP A 544 26.82 -39.40 -0.55
N PRO A 545 27.93 -38.65 -0.70
CA PRO A 545 29.13 -39.11 -1.39
C PRO A 545 30.20 -39.56 -0.37
N GLY A 546 30.00 -40.73 0.27
CA GLY A 546 30.72 -41.06 1.52
C GLY A 546 31.25 -42.49 1.74
N ALA A 547 31.11 -43.45 0.83
CA ALA A 547 31.64 -44.81 1.05
C ALA A 547 32.11 -45.51 -0.24
N ALA A 548 33.42 -45.78 -0.35
CA ALA A 548 34.00 -46.56 -1.44
C ALA A 548 35.24 -47.36 -0.97
N VAL A 549 35.05 -48.63 -0.58
CA VAL A 549 36.13 -49.61 -0.40
C VAL A 549 35.62 -51.03 -0.76
N LEU A 550 36.25 -51.67 -1.75
CA LEU A 550 36.42 -53.13 -2.02
C LEU A 550 35.22 -54.08 -1.73
N ALA A 551 34.71 -54.88 -2.68
CA ALA A 551 35.41 -56.04 -3.23
C ALA A 551 34.74 -56.70 -4.47
N THR A 552 35.57 -57.44 -5.21
CA THR A 552 35.40 -58.31 -6.39
C THR A 552 34.15 -59.21 -6.54
N SER A 553 33.51 -59.23 -7.72
CA SER A 553 33.35 -60.41 -8.65
C SER A 553 32.20 -60.27 -9.69
N THR A 554 32.30 -60.97 -10.82
CA THR A 554 31.37 -61.02 -11.99
C THR A 554 31.37 -62.44 -12.60
N PRO A 555 30.44 -62.80 -13.54
CA PRO A 555 29.07 -62.36 -13.83
C PRO A 555 28.11 -63.53 -13.45
N PRO A 556 27.21 -64.17 -14.27
CA PRO A 556 26.52 -63.85 -15.55
C PRO A 556 25.42 -62.77 -15.34
N LEU A 557 24.62 -62.22 -16.27
CA LEU A 557 24.05 -62.54 -17.61
C LEU A 557 22.75 -63.37 -17.66
N VAL A 558 21.60 -62.68 -17.68
CA VAL A 558 20.52 -62.94 -18.65
C VAL A 558 20.08 -61.60 -19.23
N ALA A 559 19.99 -61.51 -20.56
CA ALA A 559 19.58 -60.30 -21.27
C ALA A 559 18.19 -60.48 -21.89
N SER A 560 17.40 -59.40 -21.97
CA SER A 560 16.86 -58.98 -23.28
C SER A 560 16.14 -57.63 -23.25
N ARG A 561 16.58 -56.74 -24.14
CA ARG A 561 15.79 -55.88 -25.07
C ARG A 561 14.58 -55.10 -24.49
N GLY A 562 14.53 -53.76 -24.60
CA GLY A 562 15.46 -52.89 -25.35
C GLY A 562 15.26 -51.40 -25.08
N LYS A 563 16.17 -50.61 -25.67
CA LYS A 563 16.35 -49.16 -25.45
C LYS A 563 15.99 -48.39 -26.72
N LEU A 564 15.34 -47.25 -26.56
CA LEU A 564 15.30 -46.16 -27.55
C LEU A 564 15.85 -44.87 -26.89
N PRO A 565 16.37 -43.89 -27.67
CA PRO A 565 17.44 -43.03 -27.19
C PRO A 565 16.96 -41.66 -26.68
N THR A 566 17.32 -41.32 -25.44
CA THR A 566 16.92 -40.08 -24.76
C THR A 566 17.58 -38.79 -25.26
N GLY A 567 18.55 -38.86 -26.19
CA GLY A 567 19.28 -37.69 -26.69
C GLY A 567 18.59 -36.88 -27.79
N ASN A 568 17.61 -37.45 -28.52
CA ASN A 568 17.11 -36.85 -29.77
C ASN A 568 15.79 -36.07 -29.57
N VAL A 569 14.81 -36.64 -28.85
CA VAL A 569 13.46 -36.05 -28.72
C VAL A 569 13.46 -34.71 -27.99
N ALA A 570 14.22 -34.56 -26.89
CA ALA A 570 14.30 -33.29 -26.16
C ALA A 570 14.90 -32.15 -27.01
N GLN A 571 15.89 -32.47 -27.85
CA GLN A 571 16.49 -31.51 -28.78
C GLN A 571 15.52 -31.16 -29.92
N GLN A 572 14.83 -32.16 -30.49
CA GLN A 572 13.78 -31.96 -31.49
C GLN A 572 12.63 -31.10 -30.96
N ASN A 573 12.18 -31.34 -29.73
CA ASN A 573 11.14 -30.53 -29.08
C ASN A 573 11.61 -29.09 -28.87
N THR A 574 12.85 -28.89 -28.40
CA THR A 574 13.44 -27.54 -28.28
C THR A 574 13.50 -26.83 -29.64
N GLN A 575 13.96 -27.51 -30.70
CA GLN A 575 14.02 -26.97 -32.06
C GLN A 575 12.63 -26.65 -32.62
N ARG A 576 11.64 -27.52 -32.41
CA ARG A 576 10.25 -27.27 -32.83
C ARG A 576 9.60 -26.12 -32.09
N TYR A 577 9.89 -25.95 -30.81
CA TYR A 577 9.39 -24.83 -30.03
C TYR A 577 10.06 -23.51 -30.41
N LEU A 578 11.37 -23.53 -30.71
CA LEU A 578 12.04 -22.37 -31.31
C LEU A 578 11.44 -22.04 -32.69
N ALA A 579 11.13 -23.03 -33.53
CA ALA A 579 10.44 -22.79 -34.79
C ALA A 579 9.03 -22.21 -34.59
N ARG A 580 8.30 -22.64 -33.54
CA ARG A 580 7.00 -22.09 -33.12
C ARG A 580 7.09 -20.60 -32.80
N ILE A 581 8.12 -20.19 -32.05
CA ILE A 581 8.41 -18.76 -31.78
C ILE A 581 8.76 -18.04 -33.09
N ALA A 582 9.73 -18.54 -33.87
CA ALA A 582 10.20 -17.88 -35.09
C ALA A 582 9.10 -17.69 -36.14
N VAL A 583 8.10 -18.58 -36.20
CA VAL A 583 6.91 -18.42 -37.06
C VAL A 583 6.10 -17.18 -36.67
N GLY A 584 5.87 -16.97 -35.38
CA GLY A 584 5.11 -15.82 -34.90
C GLY A 584 5.91 -14.51 -34.94
N GLU A 585 7.19 -14.54 -34.57
CA GLU A 585 8.04 -13.35 -34.47
C GLU A 585 8.62 -12.88 -35.83
N SER A 586 8.97 -13.79 -36.74
CA SER A 586 9.68 -13.44 -37.99
C SER A 586 9.18 -14.17 -39.25
N GLY A 587 7.98 -14.74 -39.21
CA GLY A 587 7.42 -15.52 -40.32
C GLY A 587 8.23 -16.79 -40.65
N GLY A 588 8.94 -17.33 -39.65
CA GLY A 588 9.84 -18.47 -39.78
C GLY A 588 11.24 -18.09 -40.23
N GLY A 589 11.75 -16.94 -39.77
CA GLY A 589 13.07 -16.41 -40.16
C GLY A 589 13.10 -15.75 -41.54
N ARG A 590 11.94 -15.41 -42.12
CA ARG A 590 11.83 -14.73 -43.43
C ARG A 590 11.90 -13.22 -43.32
N ASN A 591 11.45 -12.65 -42.20
CA ASN A 591 11.59 -11.24 -41.88
C ASN A 591 12.55 -11.07 -40.70
N LEU A 592 13.86 -11.01 -40.98
CA LEU A 592 14.90 -10.81 -39.97
C LEU A 592 15.22 -9.33 -39.71
N GLY A 593 14.58 -8.42 -40.45
CA GLY A 593 14.77 -6.98 -40.33
C GLY A 593 14.30 -6.41 -38.98
N PRO A 594 14.64 -5.15 -38.69
CA PRO A 594 14.15 -4.49 -37.49
C PRO A 594 12.65 -4.24 -37.60
N ASN A 595 11.91 -4.56 -36.55
CA ASN A 595 10.53 -4.13 -36.38
C ASN A 595 10.49 -2.58 -36.37
N PRO A 596 9.64 -1.94 -37.19
CA PRO A 596 9.61 -0.49 -37.33
C PRO A 596 9.13 0.26 -36.08
N GLU A 597 8.42 -0.40 -35.17
CA GLU A 597 7.87 0.21 -33.95
C GLU A 597 8.76 -0.03 -32.72
N THR A 598 9.34 -1.22 -32.60
CA THR A 598 10.10 -1.64 -31.40
C THR A 598 11.61 -1.69 -31.59
N GLY A 599 12.11 -1.61 -32.83
CA GLY A 599 13.51 -1.82 -33.17
C GLY A 599 14.00 -3.26 -32.91
N ALA A 600 13.09 -4.18 -32.57
CA ALA A 600 13.40 -5.58 -32.33
C ALA A 600 13.95 -6.25 -33.59
N TYR A 601 15.00 -7.06 -33.48
CA TYR A 601 15.74 -7.56 -34.64
C TYR A 601 16.01 -9.07 -34.57
N GLY A 602 16.12 -9.69 -35.74
CA GLY A 602 16.46 -11.10 -35.90
C GLY A 602 15.28 -12.07 -35.74
N GLU A 603 15.59 -13.36 -35.81
CA GLU A 603 14.62 -14.47 -35.96
C GLU A 603 13.62 -14.61 -34.79
N TYR A 604 13.99 -14.11 -33.62
CA TYR A 604 13.21 -14.15 -32.38
C TYR A 604 12.86 -12.74 -31.87
N GLN A 605 13.00 -11.71 -32.72
CA GLN A 605 12.65 -10.30 -32.44
C GLN A 605 13.09 -9.82 -31.05
N PHE A 606 14.38 -9.92 -30.76
CA PHE A 606 14.93 -9.39 -29.51
C PHE A 606 15.05 -7.86 -29.57
N THR A 607 14.57 -7.14 -28.55
CA THR A 607 14.83 -5.71 -28.38
C THR A 607 16.29 -5.43 -27.99
N LEU A 608 16.72 -4.16 -28.09
CA LEU A 608 18.08 -3.74 -27.73
C LEU A 608 18.41 -4.04 -26.25
N GLU A 609 17.46 -3.78 -25.35
CA GLU A 609 17.59 -4.02 -23.91
C GLU A 609 17.73 -5.52 -23.63
N SER A 610 16.89 -6.34 -24.30
CA SER A 610 16.90 -7.79 -24.15
C SER A 610 18.20 -8.40 -24.71
N ARG A 611 18.72 -7.85 -25.81
CA ARG A 611 20.05 -8.18 -26.33
C ARG A 611 21.18 -7.85 -25.37
N GLN A 612 21.23 -6.62 -24.85
CA GLN A 612 22.22 -6.22 -23.85
C GLN A 612 22.12 -7.08 -22.58
N SER A 613 20.89 -7.40 -22.15
CA SER A 613 20.58 -8.28 -21.01
C SER A 613 21.16 -9.69 -21.20
N ILE A 614 21.13 -10.23 -22.42
CA ILE A 614 21.78 -11.51 -22.77
C ILE A 614 23.31 -11.35 -22.82
N MET A 615 23.83 -10.38 -23.59
CA MET A 615 25.28 -10.19 -23.78
C MET A 615 26.01 -9.90 -22.45
N ASN A 616 25.40 -9.16 -21.52
CA ASN A 616 25.98 -8.87 -20.20
C ASN A 616 26.07 -10.11 -19.29
N ARG A 617 25.23 -11.13 -19.50
CA ARG A 617 25.24 -12.39 -18.71
C ARG A 617 25.94 -13.53 -19.45
N TYR A 618 25.94 -13.48 -20.78
CA TYR A 618 26.52 -14.47 -21.69
C TYR A 618 27.28 -13.76 -22.82
N PRO A 619 28.50 -13.24 -22.58
CA PRO A 619 29.22 -12.37 -23.53
C PRO A 619 29.59 -13.01 -24.88
N HIS A 620 29.38 -14.33 -25.02
CA HIS A 620 29.62 -15.12 -26.22
C HIS A 620 28.33 -15.44 -27.01
N LEU A 621 27.17 -14.94 -26.58
CA LEU A 621 25.88 -15.10 -27.25
C LEU A 621 25.33 -13.75 -27.68
N ASP A 622 25.21 -13.55 -29.00
CA ASP A 622 24.53 -12.41 -29.58
C ASP A 622 23.20 -12.85 -30.24
N PRO A 623 22.04 -12.43 -29.71
CA PRO A 623 20.73 -12.70 -30.31
C PRO A 623 20.53 -12.13 -31.72
N TRP A 624 21.30 -11.10 -32.10
CA TRP A 624 21.25 -10.50 -33.44
C TRP A 624 22.36 -11.02 -34.37
N SER A 625 23.08 -12.07 -33.96
CA SER A 625 24.10 -12.71 -34.79
C SER A 625 23.52 -13.22 -36.10
N GLN A 626 24.29 -13.07 -37.19
CA GLN A 626 23.97 -13.70 -38.47
C GLN A 626 24.01 -15.24 -38.39
N ASN A 627 24.75 -15.80 -37.42
CA ASN A 627 24.80 -17.25 -37.20
C ASN A 627 23.53 -17.74 -36.48
N LYS A 628 22.73 -18.56 -37.18
CA LYS A 628 21.48 -19.14 -36.63
C LYS A 628 21.72 -19.90 -35.32
N GLN A 629 22.73 -20.76 -35.24
CA GLN A 629 23.00 -21.55 -34.04
C GLN A 629 23.33 -20.67 -32.82
N MET A 630 23.87 -19.47 -33.04
CA MET A 630 24.10 -18.48 -31.98
C MET A 630 22.79 -17.84 -31.52
N ARG A 631 21.89 -17.48 -32.45
CA ARG A 631 20.53 -16.98 -32.12
C ARG A 631 19.71 -18.01 -31.35
N ASP A 632 19.71 -19.26 -31.81
CA ASP A 632 18.97 -20.36 -31.18
C ASP A 632 19.47 -20.60 -29.74
N LYS A 633 20.79 -20.58 -29.52
CA LYS A 633 21.40 -20.64 -28.17
C LYS A 633 21.03 -19.42 -27.31
N ALA A 634 20.98 -18.23 -27.89
CA ALA A 634 20.58 -17.01 -27.18
C ALA A 634 19.09 -17.04 -26.76
N ALA A 635 18.21 -17.54 -27.64
CA ALA A 635 16.79 -17.72 -27.33
C ALA A 635 16.57 -18.75 -26.20
N VAL A 636 17.29 -19.88 -26.22
CA VAL A 636 17.28 -20.85 -25.12
C VAL A 636 17.82 -20.25 -23.81
N ALA A 637 18.90 -19.46 -23.88
CA ALA A 637 19.45 -18.77 -22.71
C ALA A 637 18.46 -17.74 -22.13
N TRP A 638 17.69 -17.05 -22.98
CA TRP A 638 16.62 -16.13 -22.58
C TRP A 638 15.45 -16.84 -21.89
N ILE A 639 14.94 -17.92 -22.51
CA ILE A 639 13.91 -18.78 -21.89
C ILE A 639 14.39 -19.29 -20.53
N GLY A 640 15.67 -19.66 -20.41
CA GLY A 640 16.29 -20.06 -19.14
C GLY A 640 16.44 -18.93 -18.11
N LEU A 641 16.66 -17.68 -18.53
CA LEU A 641 16.65 -16.50 -17.64
C LEU A 641 15.23 -16.27 -17.11
N TYR A 642 14.26 -16.17 -18.00
CA TYR A 642 12.87 -15.95 -17.66
C TYR A 642 12.28 -17.10 -16.81
N SER A 643 12.69 -18.35 -17.05
CA SER A 643 12.38 -19.50 -16.19
C SER A 643 12.81 -19.28 -14.74
N ARG A 644 14.02 -18.74 -14.53
CA ARG A 644 14.55 -18.45 -13.18
C ARG A 644 13.88 -17.24 -12.53
N GLU A 645 13.51 -16.22 -13.30
CA GLU A 645 12.76 -15.06 -12.82
C GLU A 645 11.32 -15.41 -12.45
N ARG A 646 10.72 -16.42 -13.10
CA ARG A 646 9.36 -16.92 -12.83
C ARG A 646 9.30 -18.09 -11.85
N GLY A 647 10.43 -18.72 -11.52
CA GLY A 647 10.48 -19.91 -10.66
C GLY A 647 9.88 -21.18 -11.29
N VAL A 648 9.80 -21.26 -12.62
CA VAL A 648 9.19 -22.38 -13.37
C VAL A 648 10.16 -22.86 -14.44
N ASP A 649 10.41 -24.17 -14.53
CA ASP A 649 11.27 -24.75 -15.57
C ASP A 649 10.57 -24.85 -16.94
N ILE A 650 10.49 -23.71 -17.63
CA ILE A 650 9.87 -23.62 -18.95
C ILE A 650 10.70 -24.38 -19.99
N LEU A 651 12.04 -24.43 -19.84
CA LEU A 651 12.91 -25.14 -20.77
C LEU A 651 12.77 -26.66 -20.63
N GLY A 652 12.67 -27.19 -19.41
CA GLY A 652 12.34 -28.59 -19.15
C GLY A 652 10.95 -28.96 -19.69
N ALA A 653 9.95 -28.10 -19.49
CA ALA A 653 8.62 -28.29 -20.05
C ALA A 653 8.64 -28.37 -21.60
N ILE A 654 9.40 -27.49 -22.27
CA ILE A 654 9.63 -27.56 -23.72
C ILE A 654 10.29 -28.88 -24.11
N GLN A 655 11.38 -29.28 -23.45
CA GLN A 655 12.11 -30.51 -23.75
C GLN A 655 11.24 -31.77 -23.60
N GLN A 656 10.37 -31.79 -22.57
CA GLN A 656 9.38 -32.85 -22.33
C GLN A 656 8.16 -32.79 -23.26
N GLY A 657 8.04 -31.75 -24.08
CA GLY A 657 6.94 -31.59 -25.04
C GLY A 657 5.67 -30.93 -24.49
N ASN A 658 5.69 -30.41 -23.26
CA ASN A 658 4.59 -29.66 -22.67
C ASN A 658 4.54 -28.22 -23.22
N PHE A 659 4.22 -28.11 -24.51
CA PHE A 659 4.16 -26.84 -25.23
C PHE A 659 3.02 -25.94 -24.73
N GLN A 660 1.95 -26.51 -24.17
CA GLN A 660 0.84 -25.73 -23.62
C GLN A 660 1.24 -24.94 -22.36
N LEU A 661 2.07 -25.52 -21.49
CA LEU A 661 2.64 -24.80 -20.35
C LEU A 661 3.62 -23.72 -20.83
N ALA A 662 4.46 -24.04 -21.82
CA ALA A 662 5.41 -23.08 -22.36
C ALA A 662 4.72 -21.90 -23.06
N ASP A 663 3.68 -22.15 -23.88
CA ASP A 663 2.86 -21.12 -24.55
C ASP A 663 2.22 -20.20 -23.50
N ARG A 664 1.64 -20.77 -22.44
CA ARG A 664 1.03 -20.01 -21.33
C ARG A 664 2.02 -19.08 -20.62
N MET A 665 3.27 -19.49 -20.45
CA MET A 665 4.29 -18.75 -19.70
C MET A 665 5.00 -17.69 -20.56
N LEU A 666 5.33 -18.02 -21.82
CA LEU A 666 6.07 -17.17 -22.74
C LEU A 666 5.17 -16.26 -23.57
N GLY A 667 4.01 -16.76 -24.02
CA GLY A 667 3.06 -16.04 -24.87
C GLY A 667 2.43 -14.80 -24.22
N ARG A 668 2.43 -14.71 -22.89
CA ARG A 668 1.81 -13.59 -22.17
C ARG A 668 2.67 -12.32 -22.11
N ASN A 669 4.00 -12.46 -22.09
CA ASN A 669 4.90 -11.33 -21.77
C ASN A 669 6.25 -11.36 -22.49
N GLN A 670 6.58 -12.36 -23.31
CA GLN A 670 7.93 -12.54 -23.89
C GLN A 670 7.90 -12.76 -25.40
N PHE A 671 7.03 -13.65 -25.89
CA PHE A 671 6.84 -13.92 -27.32
C PHE A 671 5.33 -13.88 -27.60
N THR A 672 4.77 -12.68 -27.65
CA THR A 672 3.32 -12.40 -27.68
C THR A 672 2.60 -12.95 -28.90
N SER A 673 3.36 -13.37 -29.92
CA SER A 673 2.91 -14.08 -31.11
C SER A 673 2.59 -15.57 -30.91
N LEU A 674 2.93 -16.16 -29.76
CA LEU A 674 2.59 -17.54 -29.40
C LEU A 674 1.09 -17.72 -29.09
N PRO A 675 0.55 -18.96 -29.16
CA PRO A 675 -0.86 -19.24 -28.84
C PRO A 675 -1.30 -18.73 -27.47
N GLY A 676 -2.43 -18.03 -27.41
CA GLY A 676 -2.94 -17.41 -26.20
C GLY A 676 -2.18 -16.15 -25.75
N GLY A 677 -1.22 -15.67 -26.55
CA GLY A 677 -0.60 -14.37 -26.42
C GLY A 677 -1.44 -13.24 -27.05
N ALA A 678 -1.10 -12.00 -26.70
CA ALA A 678 -1.87 -10.82 -27.12
C ALA A 678 -1.80 -10.54 -28.63
N GLU A 679 -0.75 -11.02 -29.31
CA GLU A 679 -0.45 -10.79 -30.73
C GLU A 679 -0.41 -12.12 -31.49
N GLN A 680 -1.11 -13.13 -30.97
CA GLN A 680 -1.00 -14.52 -31.43
C GLN A 680 -1.13 -14.66 -32.96
N HIS A 681 -0.17 -15.34 -33.58
CA HIS A 681 -0.11 -15.44 -35.03
C HIS A 681 -1.32 -16.21 -35.60
N VAL A 682 -1.93 -15.71 -36.67
CA VAL A 682 -3.18 -16.25 -37.25
C VAL A 682 -3.12 -17.74 -37.60
N LEU A 683 -1.92 -18.27 -37.87
CA LEU A 683 -1.67 -19.70 -38.12
C LEU A 683 -2.14 -20.61 -36.96
N TRP A 684 -2.17 -20.12 -35.71
CA TRP A 684 -2.65 -20.88 -34.55
C TRP A 684 -4.18 -21.09 -34.53
N SER A 685 -4.92 -20.49 -35.46
CA SER A 685 -6.34 -20.83 -35.67
C SER A 685 -6.55 -22.21 -36.33
N HIS A 686 -5.52 -22.78 -36.96
CA HIS A 686 -5.62 -24.04 -37.70
C HIS A 686 -5.03 -25.22 -36.88
N PRO A 687 -5.83 -26.24 -36.51
CA PRO A 687 -5.37 -27.37 -35.68
C PRO A 687 -4.12 -28.09 -36.23
N ALA A 688 -4.00 -28.24 -37.55
CA ALA A 688 -2.84 -28.85 -38.20
C ALA A 688 -1.50 -28.12 -37.91
N ASN A 689 -1.53 -26.82 -37.57
CA ASN A 689 -0.32 -26.10 -37.16
C ASN A 689 0.10 -26.44 -35.71
N HIS A 690 -0.84 -26.82 -34.84
CA HIS A 690 -0.50 -27.33 -33.51
C HIS A 690 0.16 -28.71 -33.58
N GLU A 691 -0.17 -29.53 -34.58
CA GLU A 691 0.49 -30.79 -34.86
C GLU A 691 1.86 -30.59 -35.54
N ARG A 692 1.93 -29.73 -36.56
CA ARG A 692 3.16 -29.40 -37.30
C ARG A 692 4.25 -28.78 -36.42
N TYR A 693 3.87 -27.84 -35.56
CA TYR A 693 4.76 -27.17 -34.60
C TYR A 693 4.57 -27.67 -33.16
N GLY A 694 4.01 -28.88 -33.01
CA GLY A 694 3.83 -29.59 -31.75
C GLY A 694 5.04 -30.45 -31.36
N PRO A 695 5.02 -31.04 -30.15
CA PRO A 695 6.07 -31.93 -29.68
C PRO A 695 6.17 -33.21 -30.52
N VAL A 696 7.33 -33.86 -30.49
CA VAL A 696 7.60 -35.16 -31.13
C VAL A 696 7.48 -36.28 -30.09
N GLY A 697 6.78 -37.36 -30.47
CA GLY A 697 6.63 -38.57 -29.67
C GLY A 697 5.20 -38.82 -29.20
N LYS A 698 4.78 -40.09 -29.11
CA LYS A 698 3.49 -40.47 -28.52
C LYS A 698 3.62 -40.48 -27.00
N GLY A 699 3.14 -39.43 -26.34
CA GLY A 699 3.17 -39.37 -24.87
C GLY A 699 2.95 -37.98 -24.30
N ALA A 700 1.74 -37.44 -24.45
CA ALA A 700 1.25 -36.39 -23.55
C ALA A 700 0.20 -37.03 -22.62
N PRO A 701 0.54 -37.37 -21.36
CA PRO A 701 -0.44 -37.74 -20.36
C PRO A 701 -1.06 -36.47 -19.77
N LEU A 702 -2.39 -36.37 -19.86
CA LEU A 702 -3.16 -35.61 -18.87
C LEU A 702 -2.98 -36.28 -17.50
N LEU A 703 -2.64 -35.49 -16.48
CA LEU A 703 -2.83 -35.75 -15.04
C LEU A 703 -2.76 -37.23 -14.59
N ALA A 704 -1.56 -37.73 -14.28
CA ALA A 704 -1.38 -38.88 -13.39
C ALA A 704 0.00 -38.82 -12.69
N ALA A 705 0.06 -39.24 -11.42
CA ALA A 705 1.28 -39.18 -10.61
C ALA A 705 2.30 -40.25 -11.01
N ALA A 706 3.60 -39.92 -11.00
CA ALA A 706 4.71 -40.87 -11.08
C ALA A 706 5.91 -40.39 -10.24
N GLN A 707 6.44 -41.29 -9.41
CA GLN A 707 7.60 -41.04 -8.55
C GLN A 707 8.93 -41.08 -9.33
N PRO A 708 9.98 -40.35 -8.91
CA PRO A 708 11.25 -40.30 -9.63
C PRO A 708 12.15 -41.51 -9.34
N GLN A 709 12.78 -42.06 -10.39
CA GLN A 709 13.93 -42.97 -10.30
C GLN A 709 15.16 -42.31 -10.97
N CYS A 710 16.33 -42.42 -10.33
CA CYS A 710 17.54 -41.69 -10.71
C CYS A 710 18.47 -42.49 -11.62
N VAL A 711 19.05 -41.86 -12.66
CA VAL A 711 20.16 -42.41 -13.47
C VAL A 711 21.14 -41.28 -13.87
N GLY A 712 22.43 -41.43 -13.57
CA GLY A 712 23.52 -40.52 -14.05
C GLY A 712 23.84 -40.74 -15.54
N VAL A 713 24.67 -39.96 -16.25
CA VAL A 713 26.12 -39.63 -16.16
C VAL A 713 26.45 -38.88 -17.51
N PRO A 714 27.58 -38.17 -17.79
CA PRO A 714 28.64 -37.52 -17.00
C PRO A 714 28.73 -35.98 -17.20
N SER A 715 29.75 -35.39 -16.57
CA SER A 715 30.16 -33.97 -16.57
C SER A 715 30.90 -33.45 -17.83
N SER A 716 30.80 -32.13 -18.07
CA SER A 716 31.99 -31.31 -18.34
C SER A 716 31.85 -29.90 -17.73
N SER A 717 32.97 -29.37 -17.23
CA SER A 717 33.06 -28.31 -16.21
C SER A 717 32.82 -26.86 -16.68
N ALA A 718 32.03 -26.12 -15.90
CA ALA A 718 32.30 -24.71 -15.58
C ALA A 718 31.87 -24.44 -14.12
N GLN A 719 32.80 -24.04 -13.26
CA GLN A 719 32.60 -24.09 -11.80
C GLN A 719 31.76 -22.92 -11.27
N VAL A 720 30.65 -23.24 -10.59
CA VAL A 720 30.07 -22.39 -9.54
C VAL A 720 30.33 -23.07 -8.20
N VAL A 721 30.95 -22.36 -7.25
CA VAL A 721 31.36 -22.92 -5.96
C VAL A 721 30.14 -23.21 -5.07
N LYS A 722 29.59 -24.43 -5.19
CA LYS A 722 28.49 -24.94 -4.36
C LYS A 722 28.91 -25.99 -3.31
N ALA A 723 30.20 -26.34 -3.22
CA ALA A 723 30.72 -27.22 -2.18
C ALA A 723 31.25 -26.41 -0.98
N GLY A 724 30.73 -26.68 0.21
CA GLY A 724 31.20 -26.11 1.48
C GLY A 724 30.09 -25.46 2.34
N PRO A 725 30.22 -25.50 3.69
CA PRO A 725 29.29 -24.86 4.62
C PRO A 725 29.03 -23.38 4.34
N ILE A 726 27.81 -22.92 4.60
CA ILE A 726 27.32 -21.56 4.28
C ILE A 726 28.29 -20.47 4.76
N ASN A 727 28.73 -20.53 6.03
CA ASN A 727 29.64 -19.55 6.61
C ASN A 727 31.02 -19.54 5.89
N GLN A 728 31.55 -20.70 5.47
CA GLN A 728 32.79 -20.76 4.72
C GLN A 728 32.65 -20.06 3.35
N ARG A 729 31.51 -20.24 2.66
CA ARG A 729 31.21 -19.53 1.40
C ARG A 729 31.10 -18.01 1.61
N ILE A 730 30.43 -17.58 2.68
CA ILE A 730 30.30 -16.15 3.05
C ILE A 730 31.68 -15.54 3.33
N ARG A 731 32.51 -16.20 4.14
CA ARG A 731 33.90 -15.78 4.43
C ARG A 731 34.72 -15.61 3.15
N GLN A 732 34.66 -16.59 2.25
CA GLN A 732 35.38 -16.53 0.97
C GLN A 732 34.85 -15.41 0.05
N ALA A 733 33.54 -15.19 0.02
CA ALA A 733 32.94 -14.08 -0.73
C ALA A 733 33.30 -12.70 -0.14
N ALA A 734 33.39 -12.59 1.19
CA ALA A 734 33.80 -11.38 1.89
C ALA A 734 35.26 -11.03 1.58
N ALA A 735 36.16 -12.01 1.70
CA ALA A 735 37.57 -11.85 1.31
C ALA A 735 37.73 -11.43 -0.16
N ARG A 736 36.99 -12.08 -1.09
CA ARG A 736 36.95 -11.71 -2.52
C ARG A 736 36.22 -10.40 -2.83
N SER A 737 35.60 -9.76 -1.84
CA SER A 737 34.93 -8.45 -1.97
C SER A 737 35.63 -7.36 -1.17
N TYR A 738 36.80 -7.65 -0.59
CA TYR A 738 37.62 -6.63 0.04
C TYR A 738 38.02 -5.56 -1.00
N ARG A 739 37.80 -4.29 -0.67
CA ARG A 739 37.92 -3.12 -1.58
C ARG A 739 36.89 -3.09 -2.74
N MET A 740 35.79 -3.82 -2.65
CA MET A 740 34.65 -3.61 -3.55
C MET A 740 34.11 -2.19 -3.38
N ASP A 741 34.02 -1.46 -4.50
CA ASP A 741 33.36 -0.15 -4.56
C ASP A 741 31.87 -0.29 -4.20
N THR A 742 31.38 0.62 -3.35
CA THR A 742 29.99 0.72 -2.92
C THR A 742 29.36 2.07 -3.24
N SER A 743 30.01 2.90 -4.08
CA SER A 743 29.49 4.18 -4.58
C SER A 743 28.14 4.05 -5.30
N ALA A 744 27.93 2.94 -6.01
CA ALA A 744 26.64 2.56 -6.62
C ALA A 744 25.58 2.05 -5.60
N GLY A 745 25.88 2.11 -4.31
CA GLY A 745 24.96 1.84 -3.21
C GLY A 745 24.22 3.09 -2.72
N PRO A 746 23.29 2.94 -1.75
CA PRO A 746 22.50 4.04 -1.20
C PRO A 746 23.36 5.23 -0.74
N ASP A 747 22.89 6.43 -1.06
CA ASP A 747 23.52 7.71 -0.72
C ASP A 747 25.00 7.81 -1.15
N GLY A 748 25.32 7.29 -2.34
CA GLY A 748 26.69 7.30 -2.87
C GLY A 748 27.65 6.39 -2.11
N GLY A 749 27.13 5.35 -1.44
CA GLY A 749 27.89 4.46 -0.57
C GLY A 749 27.84 4.80 0.92
N ASN A 750 27.33 5.98 1.30
CA ASN A 750 27.26 6.43 2.69
C ASN A 750 26.32 5.57 3.55
N ASN A 751 25.25 5.01 2.98
CA ASN A 751 24.32 4.10 3.67
C ASN A 751 24.34 2.68 3.09
N ALA A 752 25.48 2.24 2.54
CA ALA A 752 25.62 0.95 1.86
C ALA A 752 26.04 -0.24 2.76
N CYS A 753 25.90 -0.16 4.09
CA CYS A 753 26.35 -1.22 5.00
C CYS A 753 25.62 -2.56 4.77
N LEU A 754 24.29 -2.61 4.88
CA LEU A 754 23.52 -3.82 4.56
C LEU A 754 23.57 -4.17 3.07
N TRP A 755 23.54 -3.16 2.20
CA TRP A 755 23.62 -3.34 0.74
C TRP A 755 24.89 -4.09 0.32
N SER A 756 26.04 -3.70 0.88
CA SER A 756 27.33 -4.33 0.58
C SER A 756 27.43 -5.76 1.13
N VAL A 757 26.96 -6.00 2.36
CA VAL A 757 26.82 -7.36 2.92
C VAL A 757 25.91 -8.22 2.03
N ASN A 758 24.80 -7.69 1.54
CA ASN A 758 23.91 -8.41 0.61
C ASN A 758 24.57 -8.74 -0.74
N LYS A 759 25.43 -7.87 -1.27
CA LYS A 759 26.26 -8.20 -2.45
C LYS A 759 27.27 -9.31 -2.15
N VAL A 760 27.84 -9.35 -0.94
CA VAL A 760 28.72 -10.44 -0.50
C VAL A 760 27.96 -11.77 -0.34
N LEU A 761 26.77 -11.74 0.27
CA LEU A 761 25.91 -12.93 0.40
C LEU A 761 25.50 -13.49 -0.97
N ALA A 762 25.11 -12.62 -1.92
CA ALA A 762 24.83 -13.04 -3.29
C ALA A 762 26.03 -13.75 -3.95
N LYS A 763 27.26 -13.23 -3.78
CA LYS A 763 28.51 -13.87 -4.23
C LYS A 763 28.82 -15.19 -3.50
N ALA A 764 28.24 -15.44 -2.32
CA ALA A 764 28.34 -16.69 -1.57
C ALA A 764 27.26 -17.73 -1.95
N GLY A 765 26.35 -17.38 -2.87
CA GLY A 765 25.16 -18.18 -3.16
C GLY A 765 24.20 -18.24 -1.98
N VAL A 766 24.10 -17.14 -1.21
CA VAL A 766 23.21 -16.98 -0.05
C VAL A 766 22.24 -15.85 -0.34
N ALA A 767 20.96 -16.04 -0.04
CA ALA A 767 19.93 -15.05 -0.32
C ALA A 767 20.12 -13.79 0.56
N PRO A 768 19.88 -12.58 0.02
CA PRO A 768 20.13 -11.32 0.73
C PRO A 768 19.22 -11.16 1.95
N LEU A 769 19.74 -10.51 2.99
CA LEU A 769 19.03 -10.10 4.20
C LEU A 769 18.18 -8.85 3.90
N GLY A 770 16.85 -8.97 4.03
CA GLY A 770 15.88 -7.99 3.53
C GLY A 770 15.41 -8.28 2.10
N SER A 771 14.55 -7.41 1.57
CA SER A 771 13.94 -7.57 0.23
C SER A 771 13.82 -6.22 -0.49
N ALA A 772 14.06 -6.23 -1.80
CA ALA A 772 13.82 -5.07 -2.67
C ALA A 772 12.32 -4.76 -2.83
N ALA A 773 11.47 -5.80 -2.90
CA ALA A 773 10.02 -5.65 -2.98
C ALA A 773 9.38 -5.05 -1.71
N ALA A 774 10.09 -5.12 -0.57
CA ALA A 774 9.69 -4.50 0.69
C ALA A 774 10.41 -3.14 0.95
N ASN A 775 11.23 -2.66 0.01
CA ASN A 775 12.11 -1.48 0.14
C ASN A 775 13.08 -1.50 1.34
N ASN A 776 13.32 -2.68 1.93
CA ASN A 776 14.01 -2.86 3.22
C ASN A 776 15.44 -3.43 3.08
N TYR A 777 15.97 -3.52 1.87
CA TYR A 777 17.25 -4.16 1.50
C TYR A 777 18.52 -3.39 1.96
N VAL A 778 18.34 -2.26 2.65
CA VAL A 778 19.39 -1.31 3.08
C VAL A 778 19.39 -1.02 4.58
N TYR A 779 18.34 -1.41 5.30
CA TYR A 779 18.11 -1.06 6.70
C TYR A 779 18.41 -2.22 7.65
N VAL A 780 19.48 -2.08 8.44
CA VAL A 780 20.05 -3.13 9.32
C VAL A 780 19.03 -3.74 10.31
N PRO A 781 18.09 -3.00 10.93
CA PRO A 781 17.04 -3.58 11.78
C PRO A 781 16.22 -4.69 11.12
N PHE A 782 15.91 -4.58 9.81
CA PHE A 782 15.18 -5.65 9.11
C PHE A 782 16.08 -6.86 8.78
N ALA A 783 17.39 -6.65 8.63
CA ALA A 783 18.34 -7.75 8.51
C ALA A 783 18.45 -8.54 9.82
N GLU A 784 18.53 -7.86 10.97
CA GLU A 784 18.49 -8.54 12.28
C GLU A 784 17.15 -9.24 12.50
N ALA A 785 16.02 -8.59 12.21
CA ALA A 785 14.70 -9.20 12.35
C ALA A 785 14.58 -10.48 11.50
N ALA A 786 15.08 -10.47 10.26
CA ALA A 786 15.10 -11.66 9.41
C ALA A 786 16.03 -12.77 9.93
N LEU A 787 17.17 -12.41 10.53
CA LEU A 787 18.07 -13.37 11.17
C LEU A 787 17.42 -13.99 12.41
N ALA A 788 16.82 -13.18 13.30
CA ALA A 788 16.11 -13.63 14.48
C ALA A 788 14.85 -14.46 14.16
N ALA A 789 14.17 -14.19 13.05
CA ALA A 789 13.01 -14.95 12.56
C ALA A 789 13.34 -16.33 11.94
N GLY A 790 14.46 -16.95 12.34
CA GLY A 790 14.82 -18.32 11.96
C GLY A 790 15.61 -18.49 10.66
N ARG A 791 16.09 -17.40 10.05
CA ARG A 791 17.08 -17.45 8.96
C ARG A 791 18.52 -17.50 9.50
N GLY A 792 18.72 -16.98 10.69
CA GLY A 792 19.95 -17.09 11.47
C GLY A 792 19.72 -17.75 12.83
N LYS A 793 20.82 -18.14 13.46
CA LYS A 793 20.87 -18.49 14.88
C LYS A 793 21.83 -17.52 15.57
N GLU A 794 21.41 -16.91 16.68
CA GLU A 794 22.29 -16.03 17.46
C GLU A 794 23.41 -16.86 18.12
N ILE A 795 24.64 -16.35 18.07
CA ILE A 795 25.87 -17.03 18.50
C ILE A 795 26.63 -16.13 19.46
N GLY A 796 26.93 -16.62 20.67
CA GLY A 796 27.84 -15.93 21.58
C GLY A 796 29.26 -15.87 21.03
N GLN A 797 29.98 -14.76 21.19
CA GLN A 797 31.26 -14.46 20.53
C GLN A 797 32.29 -15.61 20.55
N ARG A 798 32.48 -16.30 21.69
CA ARG A 798 33.39 -17.46 21.81
C ARG A 798 33.06 -18.65 20.89
N PHE A 799 31.86 -18.69 20.32
CA PHE A 799 31.39 -19.72 19.38
C PHE A 799 31.22 -19.19 17.94
N ALA A 800 31.51 -17.90 17.71
CA ALA A 800 31.45 -17.28 16.40
C ALA A 800 32.53 -17.87 15.49
N LYS A 801 32.17 -18.08 14.22
CA LYS A 801 33.03 -18.60 13.17
C LYS A 801 33.08 -17.61 12.03
N ALA A 802 34.17 -17.62 11.28
CA ALA A 802 34.29 -16.82 10.08
C ALA A 802 33.11 -17.10 9.12
N GLY A 803 32.49 -16.04 8.61
CA GLY A 803 31.27 -16.05 7.81
C GLY A 803 29.97 -15.81 8.57
N ASP A 804 29.99 -15.75 9.91
CA ASP A 804 28.84 -15.27 10.68
C ASP A 804 28.65 -13.75 10.47
N ILE A 805 27.42 -13.26 10.68
CA ILE A 805 27.02 -11.86 10.46
C ILE A 805 27.04 -11.11 11.79
N VAL A 806 27.64 -9.92 11.83
CA VAL A 806 27.71 -9.07 13.04
C VAL A 806 26.83 -7.84 12.87
N ILE A 807 25.93 -7.63 13.83
CA ILE A 807 25.05 -6.46 13.93
C ILE A 807 25.57 -5.57 15.07
N ALA A 808 25.81 -4.29 14.78
CA ALA A 808 26.29 -3.33 15.77
C ALA A 808 25.22 -2.98 16.82
N LYS A 809 25.66 -2.47 17.97
CA LYS A 809 24.81 -1.88 19.01
C LYS A 809 23.81 -0.88 18.40
N GLY A 810 22.56 -0.93 18.87
CA GLY A 810 21.47 -0.11 18.35
C GLY A 810 21.15 -0.32 16.86
N GLN A 811 21.56 -1.45 16.27
CA GLN A 811 21.36 -1.78 14.85
C GLN A 811 21.98 -0.76 13.88
N ALA A 812 22.97 0.01 14.33
CA ALA A 812 23.51 1.14 13.58
C ALA A 812 24.39 0.74 12.38
N HIS A 813 24.88 -0.51 12.32
CA HIS A 813 25.79 -1.00 11.28
C HIS A 813 25.82 -2.53 11.22
N ILE A 814 26.40 -3.08 10.14
CA ILE A 814 26.49 -4.53 9.88
C ILE A 814 27.82 -4.88 9.21
N GLY A 815 28.37 -6.05 9.57
CA GLY A 815 29.60 -6.59 8.99
C GLY A 815 29.62 -8.14 8.97
N ILE A 816 30.71 -8.69 8.45
CA ILE A 816 30.92 -10.14 8.32
C ILE A 816 32.15 -10.53 9.15
N CYS A 817 31.98 -11.57 9.97
CA CYS A 817 33.02 -12.19 10.78
C CYS A 817 34.11 -12.81 9.88
N MET A 818 35.38 -12.47 10.07
CA MET A 818 36.48 -12.95 9.23
C MET A 818 37.32 -14.07 9.86
N ASP A 819 37.23 -14.24 11.18
CA ASP A 819 37.94 -15.24 11.98
C ASP A 819 37.03 -15.97 12.98
N THR A 820 37.59 -16.95 13.70
CA THR A 820 36.92 -17.60 14.83
C THR A 820 37.04 -16.71 16.06
N GLY A 821 35.95 -16.53 16.80
CA GLY A 821 35.88 -15.56 17.91
C GLY A 821 35.50 -14.14 17.50
N CYS A 822 35.41 -13.84 16.19
CA CYS A 822 34.98 -12.55 15.67
C CYS A 822 35.81 -11.36 16.16
N ASN A 823 37.13 -11.56 16.25
CA ASN A 823 38.09 -10.52 16.57
C ASN A 823 38.28 -9.56 15.38
N THR A 824 38.04 -10.06 14.16
CA THR A 824 38.04 -9.27 12.92
C THR A 824 36.69 -9.33 12.23
N VAL A 825 36.07 -8.17 12.02
CA VAL A 825 34.83 -7.96 11.27
C VAL A 825 35.13 -7.09 10.05
N LEU A 826 34.74 -7.55 8.85
CA LEU A 826 34.85 -6.77 7.61
C LEU A 826 33.49 -6.16 7.24
N SER A 827 33.47 -4.85 7.00
CA SER A 827 32.25 -4.08 6.71
C SER A 827 32.46 -2.93 5.72
N ASN A 828 31.38 -2.22 5.39
CA ASN A 828 31.44 -1.01 4.56
C ASN A 828 32.06 0.17 5.32
N SER A 829 33.01 0.85 4.69
CA SER A 829 33.47 2.18 5.11
C SER A 829 32.62 3.23 4.39
N SER A 830 31.58 3.74 5.05
CA SER A 830 30.67 4.73 4.49
C SER A 830 31.40 6.00 4.00
N SER A 831 32.33 6.53 4.79
CA SER A 831 33.13 7.73 4.46
C SER A 831 34.06 7.58 3.25
N THR A 832 34.24 6.36 2.73
CA THR A 832 35.04 6.12 1.53
C THR A 832 34.34 5.24 0.50
N ALA A 833 33.02 5.04 0.64
CA ALA A 833 32.18 4.22 -0.25
C ALA A 833 32.84 2.88 -0.67
N THR A 834 33.47 2.17 0.29
CA THR A 834 34.26 0.96 -0.02
C THR A 834 34.08 -0.13 1.03
N PHE A 835 33.87 -1.39 0.62
CA PHE A 835 33.85 -2.56 1.50
C PHE A 835 35.27 -2.97 1.95
N LYS A 836 35.85 -2.21 2.89
CA LYS A 836 37.23 -2.40 3.38
C LYS A 836 37.44 -2.20 4.88
N TRP A 837 36.43 -1.77 5.65
CA TRP A 837 36.63 -1.47 7.07
C TRP A 837 36.77 -2.76 7.86
N GLN A 838 37.96 -2.97 8.42
CA GLN A 838 38.24 -4.05 9.37
C GLN A 838 38.18 -3.48 10.78
N SER A 839 37.40 -4.09 11.65
CA SER A 839 37.17 -3.69 13.04
C SER A 839 37.05 -4.90 13.95
N ASP A 840 36.86 -4.69 15.26
CA ASP A 840 36.38 -5.74 16.17
C ASP A 840 34.85 -5.89 16.09
N VAL A 841 34.29 -6.79 16.92
CA VAL A 841 32.83 -7.02 17.06
C VAL A 841 32.04 -5.78 17.52
N ASN A 842 32.68 -4.83 18.20
CA ASN A 842 32.07 -3.57 18.66
C ASN A 842 32.32 -2.41 17.67
N PHE A 843 32.89 -2.69 16.50
CA PHE A 843 33.24 -1.70 15.48
C PHE A 843 34.12 -0.56 16.03
N GLN A 844 35.11 -0.92 16.85
CA GLN A 844 36.07 -0.04 17.51
C GLN A 844 35.40 1.01 18.41
N GLY A 845 34.22 0.70 18.97
CA GLY A 845 33.44 1.59 19.84
C GLY A 845 32.65 2.67 19.09
N SER A 846 32.68 2.69 17.75
CA SER A 846 32.03 3.72 16.89
C SER A 846 30.51 3.89 17.14
N TYR A 847 29.87 2.89 17.74
CA TYR A 847 28.44 2.82 18.02
C TYR A 847 28.12 2.73 19.52
N ASP A 848 29.07 2.95 20.43
CA ASP A 848 28.86 2.82 21.89
C ASP A 848 27.88 3.85 22.48
N ARG A 849 27.63 4.96 21.75
CA ARG A 849 26.54 5.90 22.08
C ARG A 849 25.13 5.28 21.98
N TYR A 850 24.99 4.14 21.32
CA TYR A 850 23.76 3.36 21.27
C TYR A 850 23.88 2.23 22.29
N GLY A 851 23.02 2.24 23.32
CA GLY A 851 23.08 1.25 24.40
C GLY A 851 22.84 -0.19 23.93
N GLY A 852 23.43 -1.15 24.65
CA GLY A 852 23.33 -2.59 24.38
C GLY A 852 24.66 -3.23 23.97
N THR A 853 24.58 -4.43 23.39
CA THR A 853 25.72 -5.20 22.90
C THR A 853 25.57 -5.49 21.40
N SER A 854 26.70 -5.59 20.67
CA SER A 854 26.70 -6.14 19.32
C SER A 854 26.28 -7.61 19.36
N LYS A 855 25.59 -8.06 18.31
CA LYS A 855 25.11 -9.45 18.19
C LYS A 855 25.72 -10.14 16.98
N ILE A 856 25.86 -11.46 17.07
CA ILE A 856 26.43 -12.28 16.01
C ILE A 856 25.42 -13.36 15.63
N TYR A 857 25.16 -13.52 14.33
CA TYR A 857 24.21 -14.50 13.79
C TYR A 857 24.88 -15.41 12.76
N ARG A 858 24.74 -16.72 12.93
CA ARG A 858 25.09 -17.69 11.89
C ARG A 858 23.89 -17.91 10.98
N ILE A 859 24.04 -17.68 9.68
CA ILE A 859 23.00 -18.00 8.70
C ILE A 859 22.84 -19.52 8.61
N ILE A 860 21.60 -20.00 8.70
CA ILE A 860 21.22 -21.42 8.72
C ILE A 860 20.27 -21.81 7.57
N LYS A 861 19.82 -20.84 6.76
CA LYS A 861 18.97 -21.02 5.56
C LYS A 861 19.42 -20.07 4.45
#